data_AF-A0A2E9GQA6-F1
#
_entry.id   AF-A0A2E9GQA6-F1
#
_cell.length_a   1.000
_cell.length_b   1.000
_cell.length_c   1.000
_cell.angle_alpha   90.00
_cell.angle_beta   90.00
_cell.angle_gamma   90.00
#
_symmetry.space_group_name_H-M   'P 1'
#
loop_
_entity.id
_entity.type
_entity.pdbx_description
1 polymer ?
#
loop_
_entity_poly.entity_id
_entity_poly.type
_entity_poly.pdbx_seq_one_letter_code
_entity_poly.pdbx_strand_id
1 'polypeptide(L)'
;MRAARARSTGWVALAAVALGCAGAPRLGAPQATDDERRAYAEAVATLADDPAATQRALERFLGERPQSPLADDAAVRLAELAVARGDLDAALRRYGWVEQNHPNGDRVDVARVEMASIELSRGNKAAAASRMRRVRMSRLSSAERRDAYRVLADASDDPVNKLRWLAQVRGAETDEGALALVDVEIDEQLTQLDLPDLVRAADQIGREIPAGRTLLEAADRALDAGDLEAAQPLVHRASRLALAPAYSARLTTVSQRLRLQEEGPVDVAEFPTLAQALAHAAPSVDGASGTIGVALPLTGRFARFGEESLQGVLLAAGIFGEDTGGRRVRVLVRDTAGRPERAARAVQELAAEGVVAIIGPLLKGECEAAASAAQSAGVPLLALTASEEVAAARSQVFRVRTRPEEEVQTLVYHAIRNLGAQRFAILYPRDSYGLGLRRLFWRAVEDQGGRIVGVASYDPDATDFEQPIRHLVGYSLLTEKEKEALKEREKLESRARRLPAEEASALREEARAMTGPNEEALPPIVDFDAIFIPESYGKVVLIAPQLAFHEAVGATLLGTNAWNNRDLTEIGREHVDGAYFTVHYYGESSLAPVRDFAAGFDRAYASPPDAFAAQAYDATNLVLVQLARDRTTREDVREGMLTVTSYPGVTGVIRMGSDGNARKRPFLLGVQRGRVRAVE
;
A
#
# COMPACT_ATOMS: atom_id res chain seq x y z
N MET A 1 -4.11 30.74 -11.19
CA MET A 1 -5.38 30.35 -11.87
C MET A 1 -6.62 30.27 -10.94
N ARG A 2 -6.49 30.24 -9.61
CA ARG A 2 -7.62 30.18 -8.65
C ARG A 2 -8.46 31.49 -8.51
N ALA A 3 -7.95 32.66 -8.91
CA ALA A 3 -8.67 33.94 -8.81
C ALA A 3 -9.70 34.22 -9.94
N ALA A 4 -9.70 33.42 -11.01
CA ALA A 4 -10.56 33.66 -12.18
C ALA A 4 -11.89 32.87 -12.16
N ARG A 5 -11.99 31.79 -11.39
CA ARG A 5 -13.21 30.95 -11.29
C ARG A 5 -14.25 31.46 -10.28
N ALA A 6 -13.86 32.32 -9.34
CA ALA A 6 -14.80 32.93 -8.39
C ALA A 6 -15.75 33.96 -9.04
N ARG A 7 -15.49 34.36 -10.30
CA ARG A 7 -16.30 35.37 -11.00
C ARG A 7 -17.54 34.80 -11.71
N SER A 8 -17.62 33.49 -11.97
CA SER A 8 -18.74 32.90 -12.72
C SER A 8 -19.88 32.36 -11.85
N THR A 9 -19.61 32.01 -10.58
CA THR A 9 -20.65 31.55 -9.64
C THR A 9 -21.35 32.70 -8.91
N GLY A 10 -20.74 33.90 -8.86
CA GLY A 10 -21.33 35.09 -8.24
C GLY A 10 -22.62 35.59 -8.90
N TRP A 11 -22.90 35.22 -10.15
CA TRP A 11 -24.14 35.59 -10.84
C TRP A 11 -25.30 34.63 -10.60
N VAL A 12 -25.05 33.37 -10.22
CA VAL A 12 -26.12 32.38 -9.99
C VAL A 12 -26.62 32.43 -8.54
N ALA A 13 -25.77 32.80 -7.58
CA ALA A 13 -26.18 32.95 -6.17
C ALA A 13 -27.14 34.14 -5.93
N LEU A 14 -27.10 35.17 -6.78
CA LEU A 14 -28.02 36.32 -6.69
C LEU A 14 -29.46 35.99 -7.11
N ALA A 15 -29.67 34.91 -7.89
CA ALA A 15 -31.01 34.53 -8.38
C ALA A 15 -31.78 33.60 -7.41
N ALA A 16 -31.12 32.95 -6.45
CA ALA A 16 -31.76 31.97 -5.55
C ALA A 16 -32.31 32.57 -4.24
N VAL A 17 -32.15 33.88 -4.00
CA VAL A 17 -32.61 34.54 -2.77
C VAL A 17 -34.08 35.01 -2.86
N ALA A 18 -34.76 34.73 -3.98
CA ALA A 18 -36.08 35.29 -4.26
C ALA A 18 -37.25 34.79 -3.38
N LEU A 19 -37.17 33.67 -2.65
CA LEU A 19 -38.33 33.15 -1.88
C LEU A 19 -37.87 32.42 -0.61
N GLY A 20 -37.59 33.15 0.48
CA GLY A 20 -37.21 32.50 1.72
C GLY A 20 -36.96 33.40 2.93
N CYS A 21 -37.60 34.57 3.05
CA CYS A 21 -37.49 35.41 4.24
C CYS A 21 -38.84 35.53 4.94
N ALA A 22 -39.22 34.48 5.65
CA ALA A 22 -40.16 34.56 6.76
C ALA A 22 -39.66 33.60 7.86
N GLY A 23 -38.64 34.06 8.58
CA GLY A 23 -38.24 33.39 9.82
C GLY A 23 -39.40 33.41 10.82
N ALA A 24 -39.63 32.30 11.52
CA ALA A 24 -40.67 32.21 12.52
C ALA A 24 -40.47 33.30 13.61
N PRO A 25 -41.54 34.00 14.04
CA PRO A 25 -41.41 35.12 14.95
C PRO A 25 -40.89 34.68 16.33
N ARG A 26 -39.90 35.41 16.86
CA ARG A 26 -39.49 35.29 18.26
C ARG A 26 -40.52 35.98 19.16
N LEU A 27 -40.90 35.32 20.26
CA LEU A 27 -41.71 35.92 21.32
C LEU A 27 -40.99 37.15 21.89
N GLY A 28 -41.55 38.35 21.67
CA GLY A 28 -41.11 39.60 22.30
C GLY A 28 -40.31 40.60 21.44
N ALA A 29 -40.05 40.34 20.15
CA ALA A 29 -39.45 41.35 19.25
C ALA A 29 -40.54 42.21 18.58
N PRO A 30 -40.32 43.53 18.38
CA PRO A 30 -41.24 44.37 17.63
C PRO A 30 -41.38 43.84 16.21
N GLN A 31 -42.60 43.52 15.78
CA GLN A 31 -42.88 43.06 14.42
C GLN A 31 -43.11 44.26 13.52
N ALA A 32 -42.59 44.20 12.29
CA ALA A 32 -42.90 45.20 11.28
C ALA A 32 -44.41 45.26 11.03
N THR A 33 -44.92 46.46 10.80
CA THR A 33 -46.30 46.70 10.36
C THR A 33 -46.53 46.20 8.94
N ASP A 34 -47.79 46.02 8.54
CA ASP A 34 -48.12 45.59 7.16
C ASP A 34 -47.65 46.60 6.10
N ASP A 35 -47.69 47.89 6.43
CA ASP A 35 -47.18 48.96 5.57
C ASP A 35 -45.65 48.88 5.41
N GLU A 36 -44.91 48.61 6.50
CA GLU A 36 -43.47 48.40 6.45
C GLU A 36 -43.09 47.16 5.64
N ARG A 37 -43.80 46.05 5.82
CA ARG A 37 -43.62 44.83 5.03
C ARG A 37 -43.85 45.07 3.54
N ARG A 38 -44.92 45.80 3.19
CA ARG A 38 -45.25 46.12 1.80
C ARG A 38 -44.20 47.04 1.17
N ALA A 39 -43.83 48.11 1.87
CA ALA A 39 -42.81 49.05 1.40
C ALA A 39 -41.43 48.39 1.21
N TYR A 40 -41.06 47.48 2.11
CA TYR A 40 -39.83 46.69 1.95
C TYR A 40 -39.92 45.73 0.76
N ALA A 41 -41.04 45.00 0.63
CA ALA A 41 -41.27 44.07 -0.48
C ALA A 41 -41.23 44.78 -1.84
N GLU A 42 -41.85 45.96 -1.96
CA GLU A 42 -41.77 46.80 -3.15
C GLU A 42 -40.33 47.26 -3.43
N ALA A 43 -39.57 47.60 -2.38
CA ALA A 43 -38.18 48.04 -2.54
C ALA A 43 -37.26 46.94 -3.07
N VAL A 44 -37.52 45.66 -2.77
CA VAL A 44 -36.73 44.51 -3.25
C VAL A 44 -37.31 43.82 -4.49
N ALA A 45 -38.50 44.23 -4.95
CA ALA A 45 -39.23 43.54 -6.02
C ALA A 45 -38.44 43.45 -7.34
N THR A 46 -37.62 44.47 -7.63
CA THR A 46 -36.83 44.57 -8.86
C THR A 46 -35.39 44.10 -8.68
N LEU A 47 -35.03 43.40 -7.60
CA LEU A 47 -33.64 43.07 -7.29
C LEU A 47 -32.95 42.29 -8.41
N ALA A 48 -33.68 41.39 -9.08
CA ALA A 48 -33.17 40.60 -10.20
C ALA A 48 -33.04 41.42 -11.51
N ASP A 49 -33.94 42.39 -11.72
CA ASP A 49 -34.09 43.09 -13.01
C ASP A 49 -33.37 44.44 -13.06
N ASP A 50 -33.39 45.21 -11.95
CA ASP A 50 -32.71 46.50 -11.81
C ASP A 50 -32.12 46.68 -10.40
N PRO A 51 -30.88 46.21 -10.19
CA PRO A 51 -30.16 46.36 -8.92
C PRO A 51 -29.94 47.83 -8.51
N ALA A 52 -29.86 48.76 -9.46
CA ALA A 52 -29.64 50.18 -9.18
C ALA A 52 -30.94 50.87 -8.72
N ALA A 53 -32.10 50.51 -9.30
CA ALA A 53 -33.39 50.94 -8.79
C ALA A 53 -33.65 50.37 -7.39
N THR A 54 -33.33 49.10 -7.19
CA THR A 54 -33.43 48.41 -5.89
C THR A 54 -32.59 49.12 -4.82
N GLN A 55 -31.34 49.51 -5.14
CA GLN A 55 -30.52 50.31 -4.23
C GLN A 55 -31.21 51.62 -3.84
N ARG A 56 -31.70 52.40 -4.81
CA ARG A 56 -32.39 53.68 -4.53
C ARG A 56 -33.64 53.49 -3.68
N ALA A 57 -34.39 52.42 -3.92
CA ALA A 57 -35.60 52.10 -3.17
C ALA A 57 -35.28 51.70 -1.72
N LEU A 58 -34.25 50.88 -1.51
CA LEU A 58 -33.78 50.50 -0.16
C LEU A 58 -33.18 51.69 0.61
N GLU A 59 -32.44 52.58 -0.06
CA GLU A 59 -31.93 53.82 0.56
C GLU A 59 -33.07 54.74 0.99
N ARG A 60 -34.12 54.86 0.17
CA ARG A 60 -35.34 55.59 0.54
C ARG A 60 -36.05 54.93 1.72
N PHE A 61 -36.20 53.61 1.71
CA PHE A 61 -36.81 52.86 2.81
C PHE A 61 -36.10 53.13 4.15
N LEU A 62 -34.75 53.09 4.16
CA LEU A 62 -33.97 53.39 5.36
C LEU A 62 -34.09 54.86 5.81
N GLY A 63 -34.19 55.80 4.88
CA GLY A 63 -34.36 57.22 5.20
C GLY A 63 -35.73 57.54 5.78
N GLU A 64 -36.79 56.92 5.24
CA GLU A 64 -38.16 57.11 5.70
C GLU A 64 -38.50 56.33 6.97
N ARG A 65 -37.90 55.14 7.13
CA ARG A 65 -38.27 54.18 8.19
C ARG A 65 -37.04 53.62 8.92
N PRO A 66 -36.19 54.48 9.53
CA PRO A 66 -34.93 54.05 10.15
C PRO A 66 -35.08 53.18 11.40
N GLN A 67 -36.25 53.21 12.05
CA GLN A 67 -36.57 52.41 13.25
C GLN A 67 -37.35 51.13 12.94
N SER A 68 -37.56 50.83 11.65
CA SER A 68 -38.31 49.65 11.25
C SER A 68 -37.58 48.38 11.70
N PRO A 69 -38.30 47.33 12.14
CA PRO A 69 -37.72 46.01 12.33
C PRO A 69 -37.11 45.40 11.06
N LEU A 70 -37.36 45.96 9.87
CA LEU A 70 -36.76 45.55 8.59
C LEU A 70 -35.60 46.46 8.13
N ALA A 71 -35.17 47.40 8.97
CA ALA A 71 -34.09 48.33 8.61
C ALA A 71 -32.72 47.64 8.54
N ASP A 72 -32.45 46.63 9.37
CA ASP A 72 -31.24 45.82 9.27
C ASP A 72 -31.26 44.91 8.04
N ASP A 73 -32.40 44.31 7.69
CA ASP A 73 -32.61 43.62 6.42
C ASP A 73 -32.32 44.51 5.20
N ALA A 74 -32.84 45.74 5.17
CA ALA A 74 -32.60 46.68 4.08
C ALA A 74 -31.12 47.08 3.99
N ALA A 75 -30.46 47.29 5.13
CA ALA A 75 -29.04 47.62 5.19
C ALA A 75 -28.14 46.45 4.76
N VAL A 76 -28.47 45.21 5.11
CA VAL A 76 -27.76 44.01 4.61
C VAL A 76 -27.92 43.89 3.09
N ARG A 77 -29.12 44.05 2.53
CA ARG A 77 -29.31 44.03 1.06
C ARG A 77 -28.52 45.10 0.34
N LEU A 78 -28.45 46.31 0.89
CA LEU A 78 -27.60 47.38 0.33
C LEU A 78 -26.11 47.03 0.38
N ALA A 79 -25.67 46.33 1.43
CA ALA A 79 -24.29 45.87 1.55
C ALA A 79 -23.98 44.77 0.52
N GLU A 80 -24.87 43.79 0.33
CA GLU A 80 -24.76 42.75 -0.71
C GLU A 80 -24.67 43.37 -2.13
N LEU A 81 -25.51 44.37 -2.43
CA LEU A 81 -25.44 45.13 -3.69
C LEU A 81 -24.12 45.88 -3.86
N ALA A 82 -23.49 46.35 -2.78
CA ALA A 82 -22.17 46.96 -2.82
C ALA A 82 -21.08 45.91 -3.08
N VAL A 83 -21.13 44.75 -2.42
CA VAL A 83 -20.23 43.61 -2.68
C VAL A 83 -20.32 43.16 -4.14
N ALA A 84 -21.53 43.02 -4.68
CA ALA A 84 -21.74 42.62 -6.08
C ALA A 84 -21.10 43.58 -7.10
N ARG A 85 -20.97 44.86 -6.75
CA ARG A 85 -20.29 45.89 -7.56
C ARG A 85 -18.78 46.02 -7.26
N GLY A 86 -18.26 45.25 -6.31
CA GLY A 86 -16.88 45.32 -5.86
C GLY A 86 -16.57 46.50 -4.93
N ASP A 87 -17.57 47.25 -4.46
CA ASP A 87 -17.39 48.34 -3.49
C ASP A 87 -17.42 47.79 -2.06
N LEU A 88 -16.31 47.14 -1.69
CA LEU A 88 -16.15 46.49 -0.38
C LEU A 88 -16.17 47.49 0.78
N ASP A 89 -15.75 48.74 0.58
CA ASP A 89 -15.77 49.76 1.64
C ASP A 89 -17.20 50.26 1.89
N ALA A 90 -18.03 50.42 0.86
CA ALA A 90 -19.44 50.69 1.04
C ALA A 90 -20.15 49.53 1.73
N ALA A 91 -19.83 48.28 1.37
CA ALA A 91 -20.37 47.10 2.06
C ALA A 91 -20.01 47.08 3.56
N LEU A 92 -18.73 47.30 3.90
CA LEU A 92 -18.27 47.35 5.29
C LEU A 92 -18.95 48.47 6.10
N ARG A 93 -19.16 49.65 5.50
CA ARG A 93 -19.90 50.75 6.15
C ARG A 93 -21.35 50.35 6.45
N ARG A 94 -22.02 49.69 5.50
CA ARG A 94 -23.42 49.25 5.66
C ARG A 94 -23.56 48.13 6.69
N TYR A 95 -22.71 47.11 6.65
CA TYR A 95 -22.69 46.07 7.68
C TYR A 95 -22.31 46.62 9.07
N GLY A 96 -21.35 47.55 9.13
CA GLY A 96 -20.98 48.23 10.38
C GLY A 96 -22.12 49.07 10.95
N TRP A 97 -22.94 49.69 10.09
CA TRP A 97 -24.15 50.39 10.50
C TRP A 97 -25.16 49.44 11.16
N VAL A 98 -25.36 48.24 10.61
CA VAL A 98 -26.22 47.20 11.23
C VAL A 98 -25.71 46.83 12.62
N GLU A 99 -24.41 46.59 12.77
CA GLU A 99 -23.81 46.25 14.08
C GLU A 99 -23.99 47.34 15.13
N GLN A 100 -23.95 48.62 14.73
CA GLN A 100 -24.07 49.77 15.64
C GLN A 100 -25.52 50.09 16.00
N ASN A 101 -26.43 50.07 15.02
CA ASN A 101 -27.80 50.55 15.19
C ASN A 101 -28.78 49.42 15.55
N HIS A 102 -28.46 48.18 15.18
CA HIS A 102 -29.29 47.00 15.44
C HIS A 102 -28.49 45.87 16.12
N PRO A 103 -27.83 46.11 17.27
CA PRO A 103 -26.95 45.12 17.92
C PRO A 103 -27.67 43.82 18.37
N ASN A 104 -28.99 43.90 18.51
CA ASN A 104 -29.86 42.79 18.89
C ASN A 104 -30.75 42.28 17.74
N GLY A 105 -30.64 42.90 16.56
CA GLY A 105 -31.35 42.50 15.33
C GLY A 105 -31.05 41.05 14.95
N ASP A 106 -31.90 40.48 14.10
CA ASP A 106 -31.72 39.12 13.58
C ASP A 106 -30.62 39.04 12.52
N ARG A 107 -30.34 40.14 11.82
CA ARG A 107 -29.31 40.23 10.77
C ARG A 107 -27.90 40.59 11.24
N VAL A 108 -27.71 41.00 12.49
CA VAL A 108 -26.39 41.44 12.98
C VAL A 108 -25.31 40.35 12.90
N ASP A 109 -25.69 39.09 13.10
CA ASP A 109 -24.76 37.97 13.06
C ASP A 109 -24.36 37.64 11.61
N VAL A 110 -25.27 37.82 10.64
CA VAL A 110 -24.98 37.73 9.20
C VAL A 110 -24.02 38.84 8.77
N ALA A 111 -24.31 40.08 9.17
CA ALA A 111 -23.44 41.22 8.89
C ALA A 111 -22.00 41.00 9.39
N ARG A 112 -21.83 40.39 10.58
CA ARG A 112 -20.50 40.05 11.13
C ARG A 112 -19.76 38.99 10.30
N VAL A 113 -20.46 37.95 9.82
CA VAL A 113 -19.90 36.90 8.95
C VAL A 113 -19.45 37.51 7.62
N GLU A 114 -20.29 38.34 7.00
CA GLU A 114 -19.99 39.01 5.73
C GLU A 114 -18.81 39.98 5.85
N MET A 115 -18.76 40.79 6.92
CA MET A 115 -17.59 41.63 7.19
C MET A 115 -16.33 40.79 7.37
N ALA A 116 -16.40 39.66 8.05
CA ALA A 116 -15.25 38.77 8.21
C ALA A 116 -14.80 38.15 6.88
N SER A 117 -15.74 37.78 6.00
CA SER A 117 -15.47 37.32 4.63
C SER A 117 -14.76 38.39 3.79
N ILE A 118 -15.19 39.65 3.90
CA ILE A 118 -14.53 40.79 3.22
C ILE A 118 -13.10 40.97 3.73
N GLU A 119 -12.85 40.88 5.05
CA GLU A 119 -11.50 40.96 5.62
C GLU A 119 -10.60 39.81 5.10
N LEU A 120 -11.13 38.59 4.97
CA LEU A 120 -10.40 37.47 4.35
C LEU A 120 -10.02 37.74 2.89
N SER A 121 -10.94 38.30 2.11
CA SER A 121 -10.66 38.67 0.71
C SER A 121 -9.55 39.71 0.57
N ARG A 122 -9.32 40.51 1.63
CA ARG A 122 -8.24 41.49 1.76
C ARG A 122 -6.96 40.90 2.38
N GLY A 123 -6.95 39.61 2.71
CA GLY A 123 -5.82 38.92 3.35
C GLY A 123 -5.72 39.14 4.87
N ASN A 124 -6.72 39.75 5.50
CA ASN A 124 -6.70 40.13 6.91
C ASN A 124 -7.38 39.06 7.81
N LYS A 125 -6.72 37.91 7.97
CA LYS A 125 -7.24 36.79 8.77
C LYS A 125 -7.52 37.16 10.24
N ALA A 126 -6.65 37.95 10.85
CA ALA A 126 -6.79 38.35 12.25
C ALA A 126 -8.06 39.18 12.50
N ALA A 127 -8.38 40.11 11.61
CA ALA A 127 -9.62 40.88 11.68
C ALA A 127 -10.85 39.99 11.45
N ALA A 128 -10.78 39.08 10.48
CA ALA A 128 -11.85 38.11 10.24
C ALA A 128 -12.13 37.25 11.49
N ALA A 129 -11.09 36.66 12.09
CA ALA A 129 -11.22 35.85 13.30
C ALA A 129 -11.79 36.64 14.48
N SER A 130 -11.36 37.89 14.67
CA SER A 130 -11.87 38.79 15.72
C SER A 130 -13.37 39.05 15.57
N ARG A 131 -13.84 39.27 14.34
CA ARG A 131 -15.27 39.47 14.05
C ARG A 131 -16.08 38.21 14.32
N MET A 132 -15.56 37.06 13.92
CA MET A 132 -16.23 35.76 14.11
C MET A 132 -16.45 35.40 15.59
N ARG A 133 -15.62 35.87 16.52
CA ARG A 133 -15.82 35.64 17.97
C ARG A 133 -17.15 36.19 18.51
N ARG A 134 -17.74 37.17 17.83
CA ARG A 134 -18.99 37.83 18.23
C ARG A 134 -20.22 37.25 17.53
N VAL A 135 -20.05 36.27 16.64
CA VAL A 135 -21.14 35.66 15.87
C VAL A 135 -21.86 34.61 16.70
N ARG A 136 -23.18 34.74 16.82
CA ARG A 136 -24.04 33.74 17.47
C ARG A 136 -24.57 32.75 16.43
N MET A 137 -23.86 31.63 16.29
CA MET A 137 -24.19 30.58 15.29
C MET A 137 -25.64 30.08 15.37
N SER A 138 -26.24 30.03 16.56
CA SER A 138 -27.63 29.58 16.76
C SER A 138 -28.69 30.52 16.15
N ARG A 139 -28.31 31.73 15.74
CA ARG A 139 -29.19 32.70 15.09
C ARG A 139 -29.13 32.64 13.56
N LEU A 140 -28.16 31.92 13.02
CA LEU A 140 -27.94 31.79 11.58
C LEU A 140 -28.77 30.61 11.03
N SER A 141 -29.30 30.77 9.82
CA SER A 141 -29.88 29.68 9.04
C SER A 141 -28.82 28.61 8.70
N SER A 142 -29.23 27.47 8.16
CA SER A 142 -28.28 26.41 7.79
C SER A 142 -27.28 26.85 6.72
N ALA A 143 -27.73 27.63 5.72
CA ALA A 143 -26.85 28.21 4.70
C ALA A 143 -25.87 29.23 5.31
N GLU A 144 -26.36 30.15 6.13
CA GLU A 144 -25.52 31.16 6.78
C GLU A 144 -24.52 30.55 7.77
N ARG A 145 -24.89 29.46 8.46
CA ARG A 145 -23.96 28.71 9.31
C ARG A 145 -22.85 28.05 8.51
N ARG A 146 -23.17 27.47 7.35
CA ARG A 146 -22.17 26.90 6.44
C ARG A 146 -21.16 27.96 5.99
N ASP A 147 -21.64 29.14 5.62
CA ASP A 147 -20.78 30.26 5.20
C ASP A 147 -19.93 30.78 6.38
N ALA A 148 -20.50 30.83 7.58
CA ALA A 148 -19.77 31.15 8.80
C ALA A 148 -18.67 30.12 9.12
N TYR A 149 -18.94 28.82 8.96
CA TYR A 149 -17.92 27.78 9.11
C TYR A 149 -16.81 27.90 8.06
N ARG A 150 -17.15 28.30 6.82
CA ARG A 150 -16.17 28.54 5.76
C ARG A 150 -15.23 29.69 6.14
N VAL A 151 -15.77 30.81 6.59
CA VAL A 151 -14.97 31.96 7.07
C VAL A 151 -14.07 31.53 8.24
N LEU A 152 -14.56 30.73 9.17
CA LEU A 152 -13.76 30.20 10.27
C LEU A 152 -12.63 29.26 9.81
N ALA A 153 -12.88 28.42 8.81
CA ALA A 153 -11.85 27.57 8.21
C ALA A 153 -10.74 28.41 7.54
N ASP A 154 -11.12 29.40 6.74
CA ASP A 154 -10.18 30.24 5.98
C ASP A 154 -9.39 31.21 6.87
N ALA A 155 -10.00 31.66 7.98
CA ALA A 155 -9.35 32.50 8.98
C ALA A 155 -8.43 31.71 9.94
N SER A 156 -8.50 30.37 9.95
CA SER A 156 -7.69 29.55 10.85
C SER A 156 -6.25 29.45 10.36
N ASP A 157 -5.30 29.68 11.27
CA ASP A 157 -3.88 29.43 11.05
C ASP A 157 -3.42 28.07 11.59
N ASP A 158 -4.14 27.51 12.58
CA ASP A 158 -3.93 26.12 13.03
C ASP A 158 -4.63 25.16 12.06
N PRO A 159 -3.87 24.29 11.36
CA PRO A 159 -4.42 23.40 10.34
C PRO A 159 -5.42 22.38 10.92
N VAL A 160 -5.30 22.02 12.20
CA VAL A 160 -6.26 21.14 12.87
C VAL A 160 -7.60 21.84 13.09
N ASN A 161 -7.57 23.10 13.53
CA ASN A 161 -8.79 23.91 13.65
C ASN A 161 -9.42 24.17 12.29
N LYS A 162 -8.62 24.39 11.24
CA LYS A 162 -9.12 24.51 9.87
C LYS A 162 -9.88 23.24 9.45
N LEU A 163 -9.30 22.06 9.67
CA LEU A 163 -9.93 20.79 9.34
C LEU A 163 -11.26 20.58 10.07
N ARG A 164 -11.31 20.93 11.37
CA ARG A 164 -12.56 20.90 12.15
C ARG A 164 -13.65 21.76 11.52
N TRP A 165 -13.32 22.99 11.09
CA TRP A 165 -14.30 23.87 10.45
C TRP A 165 -14.70 23.38 9.06
N LEU A 166 -13.78 22.83 8.27
CA LEU A 166 -14.12 22.19 6.99
C LEU A 166 -15.08 21.01 7.17
N ALA A 167 -14.95 20.24 8.25
CA ALA A 167 -15.89 19.17 8.55
C ALA A 167 -17.31 19.72 8.80
N GLN A 168 -17.43 20.83 9.54
CA GLN A 168 -18.71 21.52 9.74
C GLN A 168 -19.29 22.07 8.43
N VAL A 169 -18.45 22.64 7.55
CA VAL A 169 -18.89 23.10 6.21
C VAL A 169 -19.46 21.92 5.43
N ARG A 170 -18.73 20.79 5.40
CA ARG A 170 -19.15 19.57 4.71
C ARG A 170 -20.46 19.03 5.28
N GLY A 171 -20.62 19.02 6.61
CA GLY A 171 -21.84 18.55 7.28
C GLY A 171 -23.07 19.42 7.01
N ALA A 172 -22.87 20.70 6.68
CA ALA A 172 -23.94 21.64 6.36
C ALA A 172 -24.22 21.76 4.85
N GLU A 173 -23.44 21.11 3.99
CA GLU A 173 -23.59 21.16 2.53
C GLU A 173 -24.49 20.03 2.00
N THR A 174 -25.30 20.36 1.00
CA THR A 174 -26.25 19.44 0.35
C THR A 174 -26.01 19.30 -1.15
N ASP A 175 -25.33 20.26 -1.78
CA ASP A 175 -24.97 20.18 -3.20
C ASP A 175 -23.80 19.19 -3.40
N GLU A 176 -24.00 18.19 -4.26
CA GLU A 176 -23.01 17.14 -4.51
C GLU A 176 -21.70 17.69 -5.09
N GLY A 177 -21.78 18.70 -5.97
CA GLY A 177 -20.62 19.34 -6.57
C GLY A 177 -19.79 20.10 -5.53
N ALA A 178 -20.44 20.85 -4.65
CA ALA A 178 -19.81 21.55 -3.54
C ALA A 178 -19.21 20.59 -2.51
N LEU A 179 -19.92 19.51 -2.15
CA LEU A 179 -19.42 18.46 -1.26
C LEU A 179 -18.10 17.88 -1.77
N ALA A 180 -18.02 17.55 -3.06
CA ALA A 180 -16.80 17.03 -3.66
C ALA A 180 -15.63 18.02 -3.56
N LEU A 181 -15.87 19.32 -3.73
CA LEU A 181 -14.84 20.35 -3.57
C LEU A 181 -14.36 20.48 -2.13
N VAL A 182 -15.26 20.39 -1.14
CA VAL A 182 -14.87 20.40 0.27
C VAL A 182 -14.07 19.14 0.62
N ASP A 183 -14.46 17.98 0.08
CA ASP A 183 -13.74 16.73 0.27
C ASP A 183 -12.31 16.78 -0.30
N VAL A 184 -12.11 17.40 -1.47
CA VAL A 184 -10.77 17.63 -2.03
C VAL A 184 -9.94 18.57 -1.15
N GLU A 185 -10.55 19.60 -0.56
CA GLU A 185 -9.81 20.49 0.34
C GLU A 185 -9.43 19.77 1.65
N ILE A 186 -10.32 18.95 2.19
CA ILE A 186 -10.05 18.11 3.37
C ILE A 186 -8.88 17.17 3.06
N ASP A 187 -8.89 16.52 1.89
CA ASP A 187 -7.77 15.74 1.35
C ASP A 187 -6.44 16.49 1.43
N GLU A 188 -6.39 17.67 0.81
CA GLU A 188 -5.21 18.51 0.77
C GLU A 188 -4.70 18.84 2.18
N GLN A 189 -5.60 19.17 3.12
CA GLN A 189 -5.22 19.47 4.50
C GLN A 189 -4.65 18.26 5.25
N LEU A 190 -5.24 17.08 5.10
CA LEU A 190 -4.75 15.86 5.76
C LEU A 190 -3.31 15.53 5.38
N THR A 191 -2.93 15.74 4.11
CA THR A 191 -1.57 15.46 3.65
C THR A 191 -0.51 16.32 4.35
N GLN A 192 -0.89 17.47 4.91
CA GLN A 192 0.03 18.42 5.56
C GLN A 192 0.18 18.21 7.06
N LEU A 193 -0.69 17.41 7.69
CA LEU A 193 -0.66 17.15 9.13
C LEU A 193 0.27 15.99 9.45
N ASP A 194 0.93 16.04 10.62
CA ASP A 194 1.66 14.90 11.16
C ASP A 194 0.73 13.93 11.94
N LEU A 195 1.27 12.81 12.42
CA LEU A 195 0.48 11.79 13.11
C LEU A 195 -0.22 12.33 14.38
N PRO A 196 0.46 13.04 15.31
CA PRO A 196 -0.21 13.66 16.46
C PRO A 196 -1.34 14.62 16.08
N ASP A 197 -1.13 15.47 15.08
CA ASP A 197 -2.15 16.43 14.66
C ASP A 197 -3.33 15.77 13.94
N LEU A 198 -3.11 14.70 13.18
CA LEU A 198 -4.20 13.90 12.60
C LEU A 198 -5.09 13.30 13.69
N VAL A 199 -4.49 12.70 14.73
CA VAL A 199 -5.26 12.13 15.84
C VAL A 199 -6.04 13.21 16.58
N ARG A 200 -5.38 14.33 16.90
CA ARG A 200 -6.00 15.52 17.53
C ARG A 200 -7.16 16.05 16.69
N ALA A 201 -7.00 16.13 15.38
CA ALA A 201 -8.03 16.62 14.49
C ALA A 201 -9.24 15.67 14.41
N ALA A 202 -9.00 14.36 14.33
CA ALA A 202 -10.06 13.36 14.37
C ALA A 202 -10.89 13.47 15.66
N ASP A 203 -10.22 13.65 16.81
CA ASP A 203 -10.90 13.82 18.11
C ASP A 203 -11.76 15.10 18.14
N GLN A 204 -11.27 16.20 17.56
CA GLN A 204 -12.02 17.46 17.50
C GLN A 204 -13.20 17.43 16.53
N ILE A 205 -13.10 16.67 15.43
CA ILE A 205 -14.19 16.48 14.46
C ILE A 205 -15.28 15.57 15.04
N GLY A 206 -14.90 14.57 15.84
CA GLY A 206 -15.85 13.69 16.52
C GLY A 206 -16.45 12.62 15.60
N ARG A 207 -17.76 12.70 15.33
CA ARG A 207 -18.50 11.64 14.60
C ARG A 207 -18.86 11.99 13.17
N GLU A 208 -18.41 13.13 12.67
CA GLU A 208 -18.67 13.54 11.29
C GLU A 208 -17.85 12.71 10.30
N ILE A 209 -18.32 12.61 9.06
CA ILE A 209 -17.70 11.80 7.99
C ILE A 209 -16.17 12.03 7.87
N PRO A 210 -15.65 13.27 7.96
CA PRO A 210 -14.22 13.50 7.87
C PRO A 210 -13.40 12.86 9.00
N ALA A 211 -13.96 12.60 10.19
CA ALA A 211 -13.21 12.00 11.30
C ALA A 211 -12.70 10.59 10.96
N GLY A 212 -13.55 9.75 10.36
CA GLY A 212 -13.17 8.39 9.97
C GLY A 212 -12.04 8.40 8.94
N ARG A 213 -12.11 9.33 7.98
CA ARG A 213 -11.07 9.57 6.99
C ARG A 213 -9.75 10.03 7.63
N THR A 214 -9.79 10.99 8.55
CA THR A 214 -8.60 11.47 9.28
C THR A 214 -7.93 10.33 10.05
N LEU A 215 -8.72 9.46 10.69
CA LEU A 215 -8.20 8.29 11.41
C LEU A 215 -7.54 7.26 10.49
N LEU A 216 -8.07 7.08 9.27
CA LEU A 216 -7.45 6.18 8.28
C LEU A 216 -6.10 6.71 7.80
N GLU A 217 -5.98 8.03 7.57
CA GLU A 217 -4.70 8.65 7.23
C GLU A 217 -3.68 8.51 8.38
N ALA A 218 -4.13 8.71 9.63
CA ALA A 218 -3.31 8.49 10.81
C ALA A 218 -2.85 7.03 10.94
N ALA A 219 -3.75 6.07 10.70
CA ALA A 219 -3.42 4.66 10.73
C ALA A 219 -2.42 4.28 9.63
N ASP A 220 -2.59 4.78 8.40
CA ASP A 220 -1.61 4.56 7.31
C ASP A 220 -0.22 5.07 7.70
N ARG A 221 -0.12 6.27 8.28
CA ARG A 221 1.13 6.86 8.75
C ARG A 221 1.80 6.03 9.85
N ALA A 222 1.01 5.51 10.80
CA ALA A 222 1.51 4.63 11.84
C ALA A 222 2.04 3.30 11.27
N LEU A 223 1.32 2.70 10.30
CA LEU A 223 1.76 1.48 9.61
C LEU A 223 3.01 1.70 8.75
N ASP A 224 3.15 2.86 8.10
CA ASP A 224 4.36 3.25 7.37
C ASP A 224 5.58 3.39 8.30
N ALA A 225 5.34 3.84 9.54
CA ALA A 225 6.35 3.91 10.59
C ALA A 225 6.59 2.56 11.30
N GLY A 226 5.79 1.52 11.00
CA GLY A 226 5.86 0.21 11.67
C GLY A 226 5.30 0.20 13.10
N ASP A 227 4.56 1.23 13.50
CA ASP A 227 3.96 1.37 14.84
C ASP A 227 2.56 0.72 14.88
N LEU A 228 2.54 -0.59 15.10
CA LEU A 228 1.29 -1.38 15.15
C LEU A 228 0.42 -1.02 16.36
N GLU A 229 1.05 -0.71 17.50
CA GLU A 229 0.35 -0.33 18.72
C GLU A 229 -0.44 0.98 18.53
N ALA A 230 0.11 1.94 17.78
CA ALA A 230 -0.60 3.15 17.41
C ALA A 230 -1.64 2.91 16.30
N ALA A 231 -1.32 2.09 15.28
CA ALA A 231 -2.21 1.87 14.15
C ALA A 231 -3.51 1.14 14.53
N GLN A 232 -3.43 0.12 15.39
CA GLN A 232 -4.55 -0.74 15.75
C GLN A 232 -5.77 0.01 16.33
N PRO A 233 -5.64 0.87 17.36
CA PRO A 233 -6.76 1.64 17.89
C PRO A 233 -7.31 2.65 16.87
N LEU A 234 -6.49 3.17 15.95
CA LEU A 234 -6.94 4.11 14.91
C LEU A 234 -7.84 3.43 13.89
N VAL A 235 -7.43 2.26 13.37
CA VAL A 235 -8.26 1.44 12.47
C VAL A 235 -9.56 1.03 13.15
N HIS A 236 -9.49 0.58 14.41
CA HIS A 236 -10.68 0.21 15.18
C HIS A 236 -11.65 1.39 15.33
N ARG A 237 -11.16 2.59 15.66
CA ARG A 237 -11.98 3.80 15.76
C ARG A 237 -12.59 4.18 14.40
N ALA A 238 -11.81 4.15 13.31
CA ALA A 238 -12.29 4.46 11.97
C ALA A 238 -13.42 3.51 11.53
N SER A 239 -13.31 2.22 11.84
CA SER A 239 -14.31 1.21 11.47
C SER A 239 -15.70 1.41 12.10
N ARG A 240 -15.78 2.20 13.18
CA ARG A 240 -17.03 2.51 13.89
C ARG A 240 -17.69 3.80 13.44
N LEU A 241 -17.08 4.51 12.48
CA LEU A 241 -17.59 5.77 11.94
C LEU A 241 -18.22 5.57 10.56
N ALA A 242 -19.13 6.46 10.21
CA ALA A 242 -19.70 6.49 8.86
C ALA A 242 -18.63 6.96 7.86
N LEU A 243 -18.40 6.18 6.81
CA LEU A 243 -17.41 6.45 5.78
C LEU A 243 -18.08 6.58 4.41
N ALA A 244 -17.60 7.51 3.58
CA ALA A 244 -17.97 7.51 2.17
C ALA A 244 -17.42 6.23 1.46
N PRO A 245 -18.01 5.78 0.34
CA PRO A 245 -17.60 4.54 -0.34
C PRO A 245 -16.10 4.45 -0.63
N ALA A 246 -15.49 5.55 -1.09
CA ALA A 246 -14.04 5.61 -1.36
C ALA A 246 -13.18 5.31 -0.11
N TYR A 247 -13.61 5.75 1.08
CA TYR A 247 -12.88 5.49 2.32
C TYR A 247 -13.23 4.14 2.94
N SER A 248 -14.35 3.52 2.56
CA SER A 248 -14.65 2.13 2.95
C SER A 248 -13.68 1.15 2.28
N ALA A 249 -13.34 1.39 1.01
CA ALA A 249 -12.27 0.66 0.34
C ALA A 249 -10.92 0.89 1.04
N ARG A 250 -10.61 2.14 1.39
CA ARG A 250 -9.37 2.47 2.11
C ARG A 250 -9.29 1.80 3.49
N LEU A 251 -10.36 1.80 4.29
CA LEU A 251 -10.43 1.07 5.56
C LEU A 251 -10.09 -0.41 5.36
N THR A 252 -10.58 -1.02 4.29
CA THR A 252 -10.26 -2.41 3.96
C THR A 252 -8.75 -2.56 3.73
N THR A 253 -8.15 -1.72 2.89
CA THR A 253 -6.69 -1.71 2.63
C THR A 253 -5.86 -1.50 3.89
N VAL A 254 -6.18 -0.51 4.71
CA VAL A 254 -5.43 -0.23 5.96
C VAL A 254 -5.57 -1.40 6.94
N SER A 255 -6.77 -1.97 7.06
CA SER A 255 -7.01 -3.15 7.91
C SER A 255 -6.29 -4.40 7.38
N GLN A 256 -6.10 -4.52 6.06
CA GLN A 256 -5.29 -5.58 5.45
C GLN A 256 -3.82 -5.44 5.87
N ARG A 257 -3.26 -4.24 5.70
CA ARG A 257 -1.88 -3.92 6.07
C ARG A 257 -1.61 -4.18 7.55
N LEU A 258 -2.52 -3.75 8.43
CA LEU A 258 -2.40 -3.97 9.87
C LEU A 258 -2.32 -5.48 10.20
N ARG A 259 -3.23 -6.29 9.68
CA ARG A 259 -3.21 -7.76 9.90
C ARG A 259 -1.95 -8.43 9.36
N LEU A 260 -1.50 -8.03 8.16
CA LEU A 260 -0.28 -8.55 7.55
C LEU A 260 0.94 -8.31 8.43
N GLN A 261 0.99 -7.17 9.13
CA GLN A 261 2.08 -6.82 10.04
C GLN A 261 1.90 -7.38 11.46
N GLU A 262 0.67 -7.50 11.97
CA GLU A 262 0.34 -8.08 13.30
C GLU A 262 0.73 -9.54 13.44
N GLU A 263 0.50 -10.36 12.40
CA GLU A 263 0.89 -11.78 12.44
C GLU A 263 2.41 -11.98 12.40
N GLY A 264 3.16 -10.92 12.08
CA GLY A 264 4.60 -10.93 12.01
C GLY A 264 5.18 -11.92 10.98
N PRO A 265 6.50 -11.86 10.79
CA PRO A 265 7.21 -12.96 10.18
C PRO A 265 7.21 -14.19 11.09
N VAL A 266 7.28 -15.37 10.49
CA VAL A 266 7.54 -16.59 11.24
C VAL A 266 8.96 -16.55 11.81
N ASP A 267 9.11 -16.82 13.11
CA ASP A 267 10.43 -17.17 13.63
C ASP A 267 10.88 -18.49 12.98
N VAL A 268 11.81 -18.40 12.04
CA VAL A 268 12.35 -19.55 11.28
C VAL A 268 12.97 -20.58 12.23
N ALA A 269 13.41 -20.17 13.42
CA ALA A 269 13.92 -21.08 14.45
C ALA A 269 12.82 -21.94 15.08
N GLU A 270 11.60 -21.40 15.23
CA GLU A 270 10.45 -22.09 15.80
C GLU A 270 9.63 -22.87 14.75
N PHE A 271 9.84 -22.59 13.47
CA PHE A 271 9.15 -23.28 12.39
C PHE A 271 9.84 -24.61 12.01
N PRO A 272 9.10 -25.73 12.02
CA PRO A 272 9.70 -27.04 11.76
C PRO A 272 10.27 -27.13 10.34
N THR A 273 11.41 -27.80 10.20
CA THR A 273 11.91 -28.23 8.88
C THR A 273 10.95 -29.25 8.27
N LEU A 274 11.02 -29.43 6.95
CA LEU A 274 10.22 -30.46 6.28
C LEU A 274 10.55 -31.87 6.83
N ALA A 275 11.82 -32.14 7.14
CA ALA A 275 12.23 -33.38 7.79
C ALA A 275 11.59 -33.56 9.19
N GLN A 276 11.54 -32.51 10.01
CA GLN A 276 10.88 -32.54 11.32
C GLN A 276 9.36 -32.71 11.22
N ALA A 277 8.71 -32.05 10.25
CA ALA A 277 7.28 -32.20 10.02
C ALA A 277 6.93 -33.62 9.58
N LEU A 278 7.79 -34.25 8.76
CA LEU A 278 7.64 -35.64 8.30
C LEU A 278 7.85 -36.69 9.39
N ALA A 279 8.42 -36.34 10.54
CA ALA A 279 8.50 -37.25 11.68
C ALA A 279 7.10 -37.53 12.29
N HIS A 280 6.10 -36.69 11.97
CA HIS A 280 4.71 -36.89 12.35
C HIS A 280 3.93 -37.52 11.18
N ALA A 281 2.86 -38.25 11.48
CA ALA A 281 2.00 -38.83 10.46
C ALA A 281 1.44 -37.71 9.55
N ALA A 282 1.80 -37.76 8.26
CA ALA A 282 1.31 -36.80 7.28
C ALA A 282 -0.23 -36.92 7.15
N PRO A 283 -0.96 -35.81 7.06
CA PRO A 283 -2.40 -35.85 6.81
C PRO A 283 -2.70 -36.61 5.52
N SER A 284 -3.55 -37.65 5.60
CA SER A 284 -3.96 -38.41 4.43
C SER A 284 -4.98 -37.63 3.60
N VAL A 285 -4.92 -37.83 2.28
CA VAL A 285 -5.90 -37.38 1.29
C VAL A 285 -6.81 -38.52 0.81
N ASP A 286 -6.63 -39.73 1.36
CA ASP A 286 -7.41 -40.90 0.97
C ASP A 286 -8.88 -40.75 1.39
N GLY A 287 -9.77 -41.29 0.57
CA GLY A 287 -11.23 -41.15 0.75
C GLY A 287 -11.79 -39.76 0.45
N ALA A 288 -10.96 -38.76 0.11
CA ALA A 288 -11.44 -37.41 -0.22
C ALA A 288 -12.50 -37.45 -1.35
N SER A 289 -13.64 -36.79 -1.13
CA SER A 289 -14.71 -36.71 -2.12
C SER A 289 -15.29 -35.30 -2.21
N GLY A 290 -15.48 -34.80 -3.43
CA GLY A 290 -15.97 -33.46 -3.67
C GLY A 290 -15.74 -32.97 -5.11
N THR A 291 -16.23 -31.77 -5.42
CA THR A 291 -15.94 -31.09 -6.70
C THR A 291 -15.10 -29.85 -6.45
N ILE A 292 -13.91 -29.78 -7.05
CA ILE A 292 -12.98 -28.65 -6.96
C ILE A 292 -13.01 -27.86 -8.28
N GLY A 293 -13.04 -26.54 -8.19
CA GLY A 293 -12.90 -25.65 -9.33
C GLY A 293 -11.45 -25.25 -9.59
N VAL A 294 -11.11 -24.99 -10.84
CA VAL A 294 -9.80 -24.48 -11.25
C VAL A 294 -10.02 -23.31 -12.20
N ALA A 295 -9.47 -22.15 -11.85
CA ALA A 295 -9.52 -20.96 -12.69
C ALA A 295 -8.07 -20.51 -12.98
N LEU A 296 -7.59 -20.76 -14.19
CA LEU A 296 -6.19 -20.50 -14.57
C LEU A 296 -6.11 -19.86 -15.97
N PRO A 297 -5.06 -19.09 -16.28
CA PRO A 297 -4.83 -18.55 -17.60
C PRO A 297 -4.31 -19.67 -18.51
N LEU A 298 -5.21 -20.40 -19.18
CA LEU A 298 -4.90 -21.56 -20.03
C LEU A 298 -4.76 -21.16 -21.51
N THR A 299 -5.10 -19.92 -21.86
CA THR A 299 -4.83 -19.36 -23.19
C THR A 299 -4.12 -18.01 -23.10
N GLY A 300 -3.50 -17.60 -24.22
CA GLY A 300 -2.77 -16.34 -24.33
C GLY A 300 -1.33 -16.42 -23.81
N ARG A 301 -0.73 -15.26 -23.52
CA ARG A 301 0.71 -15.13 -23.24
C ARG A 301 1.21 -15.85 -21.98
N PHE A 302 0.29 -16.24 -21.08
CA PHE A 302 0.61 -16.91 -19.82
C PHE A 302 0.14 -18.37 -19.78
N ALA A 303 -0.35 -18.91 -20.90
CA ALA A 303 -0.89 -20.28 -21.01
C ALA A 303 0.04 -21.33 -20.40
N ARG A 304 1.34 -21.26 -20.73
CA ARG A 304 2.36 -22.17 -20.19
C ARG A 304 2.33 -22.28 -18.66
N PHE A 305 2.25 -21.16 -17.95
CA PHE A 305 2.21 -21.16 -16.48
C PHE A 305 0.89 -21.70 -15.93
N GLY A 306 -0.22 -21.40 -16.61
CA GLY A 306 -1.53 -21.96 -16.27
C GLY A 306 -1.61 -23.48 -16.49
N GLU A 307 -1.01 -23.97 -17.57
CA GLU A 307 -0.94 -25.40 -17.90
C GLU A 307 -0.11 -26.17 -16.86
N GLU A 308 1.07 -25.68 -16.49
CA GLU A 308 1.90 -26.28 -15.42
C GLU A 308 1.16 -26.35 -14.08
N SER A 309 0.50 -25.25 -13.69
CA SER A 309 -0.35 -25.26 -12.48
C SER A 309 -1.51 -26.26 -12.60
N LEU A 310 -2.19 -26.34 -13.74
CA LEU A 310 -3.27 -27.30 -13.95
C LEU A 310 -2.77 -28.75 -13.82
N GLN A 311 -1.60 -29.06 -14.39
CA GLN A 311 -0.97 -30.38 -14.27
C GLN A 311 -0.69 -30.75 -12.81
N GLY A 312 -0.23 -29.79 -12.00
CA GLY A 312 -0.09 -29.95 -10.55
C GLY A 312 -1.42 -30.26 -9.85
N VAL A 313 -2.50 -29.54 -10.19
CA VAL A 313 -3.85 -29.81 -9.64
C VAL A 313 -4.32 -31.22 -10.01
N LEU A 314 -4.21 -31.60 -11.28
CA LEU A 314 -4.71 -32.89 -11.76
C LEU A 314 -3.93 -34.07 -11.16
N LEU A 315 -2.63 -33.90 -10.94
CA LEU A 315 -1.80 -34.90 -10.26
C LEU A 315 -2.23 -35.06 -8.79
N ALA A 316 -2.41 -33.96 -8.05
CA ALA A 316 -2.90 -34.01 -6.67
C ALA A 316 -4.29 -34.65 -6.55
N ALA A 317 -5.19 -34.31 -7.49
CA ALA A 317 -6.53 -34.89 -7.55
C ALA A 317 -6.53 -36.39 -7.94
N GLY A 318 -5.39 -36.96 -8.32
CA GLY A 318 -5.25 -38.38 -8.67
C GLY A 318 -5.95 -38.75 -9.98
N ILE A 319 -6.15 -37.79 -10.90
CA ILE A 319 -6.90 -38.01 -12.15
C ILE A 319 -6.23 -39.05 -13.06
N PHE A 320 -4.90 -39.16 -12.99
CA PHE A 320 -4.09 -40.05 -13.84
C PHE A 320 -3.49 -41.25 -13.07
N GLY A 321 -3.79 -41.41 -11.77
CA GLY A 321 -3.20 -42.46 -10.93
C GLY A 321 -3.99 -43.77 -10.98
N GLU A 322 -3.29 -44.91 -10.95
CA GLU A 322 -3.92 -46.24 -10.86
C GLU A 322 -4.51 -46.52 -9.47
N ASP A 323 -3.87 -45.99 -8.42
CA ASP A 323 -4.38 -46.03 -7.04
C ASP A 323 -4.88 -44.65 -6.61
N THR A 324 -6.20 -44.51 -6.57
CA THR A 324 -6.86 -43.28 -6.12
C THR A 324 -6.95 -43.19 -4.60
N GLY A 325 -6.54 -44.20 -3.82
CA GLY A 325 -6.75 -44.22 -2.37
C GLY A 325 -8.22 -44.04 -1.98
N GLY A 326 -9.14 -44.48 -2.83
CA GLY A 326 -10.59 -44.28 -2.66
C GLY A 326 -11.09 -42.85 -2.92
N ARG A 327 -10.24 -41.95 -3.43
CA ARG A 327 -10.62 -40.56 -3.76
C ARG A 327 -11.67 -40.52 -4.87
N ARG A 328 -12.68 -39.67 -4.69
CA ARG A 328 -13.77 -39.41 -5.64
C ARG A 328 -13.90 -37.91 -5.87
N VAL A 329 -12.89 -37.35 -6.53
CA VAL A 329 -12.74 -35.92 -6.78
C VAL A 329 -13.08 -35.59 -8.23
N ARG A 330 -13.94 -34.60 -8.44
CA ARG A 330 -14.22 -34.04 -9.76
C ARG A 330 -13.56 -32.67 -9.88
N VAL A 331 -12.87 -32.42 -10.99
CA VAL A 331 -12.19 -31.15 -11.26
C VAL A 331 -12.93 -30.42 -12.38
N LEU A 332 -13.38 -29.19 -12.12
CA LEU A 332 -14.02 -28.32 -13.11
C LEU A 332 -13.07 -27.18 -13.47
N VAL A 333 -12.72 -27.07 -14.75
CA VAL A 333 -11.69 -26.13 -15.21
C VAL A 333 -12.32 -24.98 -15.99
N ARG A 334 -11.85 -23.75 -15.75
CA ARG A 334 -12.21 -22.53 -16.48
C ARG A 334 -10.95 -21.77 -16.88
N ASP A 335 -10.90 -21.35 -18.14
CA ASP A 335 -9.82 -20.52 -18.68
C ASP A 335 -10.09 -19.03 -18.40
N THR A 336 -9.17 -18.39 -17.69
CA THR A 336 -9.23 -16.95 -17.41
C THR A 336 -8.56 -16.10 -18.50
N ALA A 337 -7.76 -16.72 -19.38
CA ALA A 337 -7.00 -16.10 -20.47
C ALA A 337 -6.10 -14.92 -20.06
N GLY A 338 -5.72 -14.83 -18.78
CA GLY A 338 -4.92 -13.73 -18.24
C GLY A 338 -5.72 -12.44 -17.99
N ARG A 339 -7.06 -12.51 -17.87
CA ARG A 339 -7.95 -11.33 -17.83
C ARG A 339 -8.78 -11.25 -16.53
N PRO A 340 -8.74 -10.13 -15.79
CA PRO A 340 -9.46 -9.97 -14.53
C PRO A 340 -10.97 -10.27 -14.60
N GLU A 341 -11.63 -9.79 -15.64
CA GLU A 341 -13.08 -9.91 -15.81
C GLU A 341 -13.48 -11.37 -16.07
N ARG A 342 -12.67 -12.09 -16.83
CA ARG A 342 -12.86 -13.53 -17.05
C ARG A 342 -12.56 -14.34 -15.80
N ALA A 343 -11.57 -13.96 -15.01
CA ALA A 343 -11.27 -14.62 -13.74
C ALA A 343 -12.43 -14.50 -12.75
N ALA A 344 -13.01 -13.30 -12.58
CA ALA A 344 -14.20 -13.10 -11.76
C ALA A 344 -15.39 -13.93 -12.25
N ARG A 345 -15.63 -13.96 -13.56
CA ARG A 345 -16.69 -14.76 -14.17
C ARG A 345 -16.48 -16.27 -13.99
N ALA A 346 -15.25 -16.76 -14.18
CA ALA A 346 -14.91 -18.16 -13.94
C ALA A 346 -15.21 -18.58 -12.51
N VAL A 347 -14.89 -17.73 -11.52
CA VAL A 347 -15.25 -17.97 -10.12
C VAL A 347 -16.76 -18.05 -9.91
N GLN A 348 -17.52 -17.13 -10.50
CA GLN A 348 -18.99 -17.13 -10.39
C GLN A 348 -19.62 -18.38 -11.01
N GLU A 349 -19.14 -18.82 -12.18
CA GLU A 349 -19.61 -20.02 -12.86
C GLU A 349 -19.29 -21.28 -12.05
N LEU A 350 -18.06 -21.42 -11.56
CA LEU A 350 -17.64 -22.53 -10.71
C LEU A 350 -18.44 -22.55 -9.39
N ALA A 351 -18.68 -21.40 -8.78
CA ALA A 351 -19.52 -21.29 -7.59
C ALA A 351 -20.98 -21.69 -7.87
N ALA A 352 -21.55 -21.34 -9.02
CA ALA A 352 -22.89 -21.78 -9.41
C ALA A 352 -22.96 -23.31 -9.62
N GLU A 353 -21.88 -23.93 -10.06
CA GLU A 353 -21.75 -25.39 -10.25
C GLU A 353 -21.45 -26.17 -8.96
N GLY A 354 -21.45 -25.50 -7.80
CA GLY A 354 -21.39 -26.16 -6.50
C GLY A 354 -20.00 -26.67 -6.12
N VAL A 355 -18.91 -26.09 -6.66
CA VAL A 355 -17.56 -26.44 -6.20
C VAL A 355 -17.38 -26.07 -4.72
N VAL A 356 -16.58 -26.87 -4.00
CA VAL A 356 -16.29 -26.70 -2.56
C VAL A 356 -15.12 -25.75 -2.31
N ALA A 357 -14.21 -25.63 -3.27
CA ALA A 357 -13.12 -24.67 -3.30
C ALA A 357 -12.66 -24.44 -4.75
N ILE A 358 -11.93 -23.35 -4.99
CA ILE A 358 -11.35 -23.00 -6.28
C ILE A 358 -9.84 -22.83 -6.13
N ILE A 359 -9.06 -23.44 -7.02
CA ILE A 359 -7.60 -23.27 -7.12
C ILE A 359 -7.26 -22.29 -8.25
N GLY A 360 -6.37 -21.34 -7.98
CA GLY A 360 -6.02 -20.26 -8.90
C GLY A 360 -6.77 -18.95 -8.62
N PRO A 361 -6.60 -17.90 -9.43
CA PRO A 361 -5.70 -17.80 -10.57
C PRO A 361 -4.26 -17.46 -10.15
N LEU A 362 -3.44 -17.03 -11.12
CA LEU A 362 -2.00 -16.77 -10.95
C LEU A 362 -1.64 -15.29 -10.91
N LEU A 363 -2.22 -14.49 -11.81
CA LEU A 363 -1.79 -13.09 -12.00
C LEU A 363 -2.44 -12.17 -10.97
N LYS A 364 -1.72 -11.15 -10.50
CA LYS A 364 -2.22 -10.19 -9.50
C LYS A 364 -3.61 -9.63 -9.84
N GLY A 365 -3.79 -9.09 -11.04
CA GLY A 365 -5.08 -8.51 -11.46
C GLY A 365 -6.21 -9.54 -11.56
N GLU A 366 -5.92 -10.76 -11.99
CA GLU A 366 -6.90 -11.86 -11.99
C GLU A 366 -7.28 -12.27 -10.58
N CYS A 367 -6.29 -12.37 -9.70
CA CYS A 367 -6.48 -12.79 -8.33
C CYS A 367 -7.31 -11.78 -7.53
N GLU A 368 -7.10 -10.47 -7.70
CA GLU A 368 -7.94 -9.46 -7.05
C GLU A 368 -9.41 -9.57 -7.49
N ALA A 369 -9.66 -9.73 -8.79
CA ALA A 369 -11.01 -9.86 -9.33
C ALA A 369 -11.68 -11.18 -8.90
N ALA A 370 -10.94 -12.30 -8.99
CA ALA A 370 -11.37 -13.61 -8.53
C ALA A 370 -11.64 -13.64 -7.02
N ALA A 371 -10.78 -13.01 -6.21
CA ALA A 371 -10.91 -12.91 -4.76
C ALA A 371 -12.20 -12.16 -4.36
N SER A 372 -12.49 -11.04 -5.03
CA SER A 372 -13.73 -10.29 -4.81
C SER A 372 -14.98 -11.12 -5.17
N ALA A 373 -14.94 -11.84 -6.29
CA ALA A 373 -16.01 -12.73 -6.71
C ALA A 373 -16.19 -13.91 -5.74
N ALA A 374 -15.09 -14.52 -5.27
CA ALA A 374 -15.09 -15.65 -4.35
C ALA A 374 -15.66 -15.26 -2.98
N GLN A 375 -15.24 -14.10 -2.47
CA GLN A 375 -15.77 -13.53 -1.24
C GLN A 375 -17.28 -13.28 -1.32
N SER A 376 -17.75 -12.75 -2.45
CA SER A 376 -19.18 -12.47 -2.67
C SER A 376 -19.99 -13.77 -2.83
N ALA A 377 -19.42 -14.80 -3.45
CA ALA A 377 -20.07 -16.09 -3.68
C ALA A 377 -19.93 -17.07 -2.50
N GLY A 378 -19.18 -16.70 -1.45
CA GLY A 378 -18.94 -17.54 -0.28
C GLY A 378 -18.19 -18.84 -0.60
N VAL A 379 -17.26 -18.81 -1.56
CA VAL A 379 -16.48 -19.99 -1.98
C VAL A 379 -14.99 -19.80 -1.64
N PRO A 380 -14.35 -20.76 -0.96
CA PRO A 380 -12.91 -20.72 -0.73
C PRO A 380 -12.12 -20.64 -2.03
N LEU A 381 -11.21 -19.66 -2.12
CA LEU A 381 -10.30 -19.47 -3.25
C LEU A 381 -8.86 -19.60 -2.76
N LEU A 382 -8.09 -20.53 -3.33
CA LEU A 382 -6.67 -20.68 -3.08
C LEU A 382 -5.90 -20.03 -4.24
N ALA A 383 -5.66 -18.73 -4.11
CA ALA A 383 -4.93 -17.94 -5.10
C ALA A 383 -3.45 -18.34 -5.14
N LEU A 384 -2.89 -18.41 -6.35
CA LEU A 384 -1.52 -18.87 -6.59
C LEU A 384 -0.52 -17.72 -6.83
N THR A 385 -0.96 -16.48 -6.59
CA THR A 385 -0.16 -15.25 -6.77
C THR A 385 0.92 -15.05 -5.68
N ALA A 386 1.85 -14.14 -5.96
CA ALA A 386 2.81 -13.61 -4.97
C ALA A 386 2.25 -12.44 -4.15
N SER A 387 1.16 -11.79 -4.56
CA SER A 387 0.59 -10.62 -3.88
C SER A 387 -0.18 -11.01 -2.62
N GLU A 388 0.34 -10.67 -1.44
CA GLU A 388 -0.22 -11.05 -0.14
C GLU A 388 -1.55 -10.36 0.17
N GLU A 389 -1.75 -9.17 -0.41
CA GLU A 389 -2.92 -8.32 -0.23
C GLU A 389 -4.20 -8.95 -0.83
N VAL A 390 -4.04 -9.93 -1.73
CA VAL A 390 -5.14 -10.68 -2.33
C VAL A 390 -5.90 -11.49 -1.27
N ALA A 391 -5.19 -12.14 -0.35
CA ALA A 391 -5.82 -12.92 0.72
C ALA A 391 -6.22 -12.04 1.92
N ALA A 392 -5.43 -10.99 2.18
CA ALA A 392 -5.62 -10.15 3.34
C ALA A 392 -7.08 -9.64 3.44
N ALA A 393 -7.67 -9.69 4.65
CA ALA A 393 -9.03 -9.23 4.95
C ALA A 393 -10.19 -9.91 4.21
N ARG A 394 -9.94 -10.99 3.47
CA ARG A 394 -10.99 -11.72 2.76
C ARG A 394 -11.12 -13.09 3.39
N SER A 395 -12.23 -13.32 4.09
CA SER A 395 -12.46 -14.56 4.84
C SER A 395 -12.46 -15.81 3.97
N GLN A 396 -12.73 -15.67 2.66
CA GLN A 396 -12.80 -16.78 1.71
C GLN A 396 -11.52 -16.97 0.88
N VAL A 397 -10.48 -16.16 1.06
CA VAL A 397 -9.34 -16.16 0.15
C VAL A 397 -8.07 -16.57 0.89
N PHE A 398 -7.39 -17.55 0.32
CA PHE A 398 -6.16 -18.12 0.84
C PHE A 398 -5.06 -18.02 -0.21
N ARG A 399 -3.80 -17.93 0.23
CA ARG A 399 -2.62 -17.93 -0.65
C ARG A 399 -1.63 -18.99 -0.20
N VAL A 400 -1.21 -19.86 -1.10
CA VAL A 400 -0.29 -20.98 -0.79
C VAL A 400 1.12 -20.68 -1.31
N ARG A 401 1.68 -19.52 -0.98
CA ARG A 401 2.97 -19.01 -1.48
C ARG A 401 3.86 -18.56 -0.32
N THR A 402 5.16 -18.84 -0.38
CA THR A 402 6.14 -18.33 0.60
C THR A 402 6.29 -16.82 0.43
N ARG A 403 6.39 -16.10 1.55
CA ARG A 403 6.57 -14.65 1.59
C ARG A 403 8.02 -14.26 1.30
N PRO A 404 8.29 -13.14 0.62
CA PRO A 404 9.64 -12.60 0.47
C PRO A 404 10.36 -12.42 1.82
N GLU A 405 9.63 -12.04 2.85
CA GLU A 405 10.12 -11.89 4.22
C GLU A 405 10.69 -13.21 4.76
N GLU A 406 9.99 -14.32 4.55
CA GLU A 406 10.40 -15.66 5.01
C GLU A 406 11.64 -16.18 4.26
N GLU A 407 11.73 -15.87 2.96
CA GLU A 407 12.89 -16.15 2.12
C GLU A 407 14.14 -15.45 2.64
N VAL A 408 14.01 -14.15 2.92
CA VAL A 408 15.09 -13.32 3.44
C VAL A 408 15.49 -13.75 4.84
N GLN A 409 14.54 -14.01 5.73
CA GLN A 409 14.82 -14.41 7.10
C GLN A 409 15.51 -15.77 7.19
N THR A 410 15.10 -16.73 6.36
CA THR A 410 15.75 -18.04 6.30
C THR A 410 17.20 -17.92 5.85
N LEU A 411 17.46 -17.04 4.88
CA LEU A 411 18.80 -16.77 4.37
C LEU A 411 19.69 -16.10 5.43
N VAL A 412 19.17 -15.06 6.09
CA VAL A 412 19.89 -14.34 7.17
C VAL A 412 20.14 -15.24 8.38
N TYR A 413 19.13 -16.04 8.76
CA TYR A 413 19.26 -17.01 9.85
C TYR A 413 20.42 -17.96 9.60
N HIS A 414 20.51 -18.52 8.40
CA HIS A 414 21.62 -19.39 8.04
C HIS A 414 22.97 -18.66 8.08
N ALA A 415 23.04 -17.47 7.49
CA ALA A 415 24.27 -16.69 7.46
C ALA A 415 24.79 -16.37 8.88
N ILE A 416 23.91 -15.96 9.80
CA ILE A 416 24.31 -15.62 11.17
C ILE A 416 24.57 -16.86 12.02
N ARG A 417 23.62 -17.82 12.03
CA ARG A 417 23.64 -18.94 12.98
C ARG A 417 24.52 -20.09 12.55
N ASN A 418 24.59 -20.36 11.25
CA ASN A 418 25.36 -21.49 10.71
C ASN A 418 26.70 -21.07 10.13
N LEU A 419 26.78 -19.91 9.47
CA LEU A 419 28.03 -19.41 8.90
C LEU A 419 28.78 -18.43 9.81
N GLY A 420 28.15 -17.92 10.88
CA GLY A 420 28.77 -17.02 11.84
C GLY A 420 28.95 -15.58 11.34
N ALA A 421 28.27 -15.20 10.25
CA ALA A 421 28.33 -13.84 9.71
C ALA A 421 27.73 -12.82 10.69
N GLN A 422 28.38 -11.67 10.84
CA GLN A 422 27.92 -10.57 11.70
C GLN A 422 27.79 -9.25 10.94
N ARG A 423 28.59 -9.07 9.89
CA ARG A 423 28.67 -7.85 9.09
C ARG A 423 28.22 -8.15 7.67
N PHE A 424 27.32 -7.34 7.14
CA PHE A 424 26.65 -7.61 5.88
C PHE A 424 26.73 -6.41 4.94
N ALA A 425 26.86 -6.67 3.65
CA ALA A 425 26.69 -5.68 2.60
C ALA A 425 25.44 -5.95 1.75
N ILE A 426 24.93 -4.93 1.08
CA ILE A 426 23.82 -5.06 0.12
C ILE A 426 24.18 -4.39 -1.21
N LEU A 427 24.06 -5.12 -2.30
CA LEU A 427 24.22 -4.60 -3.66
C LEU A 427 22.93 -4.85 -4.45
N TYR A 428 22.16 -3.79 -4.73
CA TYR A 428 20.78 -3.94 -5.25
C TYR A 428 20.49 -3.05 -6.47
N PRO A 429 19.62 -3.50 -7.40
CA PRO A 429 19.13 -2.66 -8.49
C PRO A 429 18.16 -1.60 -7.96
N ARG A 430 18.19 -0.38 -8.52
CA ARG A 430 17.27 0.72 -8.15
C ARG A 430 15.89 0.59 -8.78
N ASP A 431 15.26 -0.57 -8.61
CA ASP A 431 13.86 -0.83 -8.98
C ASP A 431 13.03 -1.24 -7.76
N SER A 432 11.73 -1.51 -7.98
CA SER A 432 10.82 -1.92 -6.91
C SER A 432 11.20 -3.25 -6.24
N TYR A 433 11.80 -4.17 -6.99
CA TYR A 433 12.19 -5.49 -6.49
C TYR A 433 13.41 -5.37 -5.57
N GLY A 434 14.49 -4.73 -6.04
CA GLY A 434 15.70 -4.48 -5.28
C GLY A 434 15.45 -3.61 -4.05
N LEU A 435 14.66 -2.53 -4.17
CA LEU A 435 14.31 -1.67 -3.03
C LEU A 435 13.47 -2.41 -1.97
N GLY A 436 12.54 -3.27 -2.40
CA GLY A 436 11.72 -4.09 -1.51
C GLY A 436 12.58 -5.05 -0.70
N LEU A 437 13.35 -5.91 -1.38
CA LEU A 437 14.18 -6.93 -0.74
C LEU A 437 15.32 -6.34 0.08
N ARG A 438 15.91 -5.21 -0.34
CA ARG A 438 16.92 -4.48 0.47
C ARG A 438 16.37 -4.13 1.85
N ARG A 439 15.13 -3.60 1.93
CA ARG A 439 14.51 -3.23 3.21
C ARG A 439 14.27 -4.46 4.08
N LEU A 440 13.73 -5.53 3.49
CA LEU A 440 13.47 -6.78 4.21
C LEU A 440 14.77 -7.39 4.75
N PHE A 441 15.82 -7.42 3.93
CA PHE A 441 17.11 -7.98 4.31
C PHE A 441 17.78 -7.17 5.41
N TRP A 442 17.79 -5.84 5.29
CA TRP A 442 18.34 -4.95 6.32
C TRP A 442 17.67 -5.21 7.67
N ARG A 443 16.34 -5.21 7.70
CA ARG A 443 15.57 -5.47 8.91
C ARG A 443 15.86 -6.86 9.48
N ALA A 444 15.87 -7.90 8.64
CA ALA A 444 16.14 -9.27 9.08
C ALA A 444 17.54 -9.42 9.68
N VAL A 445 18.55 -8.70 9.17
CA VAL A 445 19.89 -8.67 9.74
C VAL A 445 19.91 -8.01 11.13
N GLU A 446 19.27 -6.85 11.28
CA GLU A 446 19.22 -6.13 12.55
C GLU A 446 18.42 -6.90 13.62
N ASP A 447 17.26 -7.45 13.24
CA ASP A 447 16.39 -8.25 14.12
C ASP A 447 17.12 -9.50 14.67
N GLN A 448 18.11 -10.02 13.93
CA GLN A 448 18.92 -11.18 14.32
C GLN A 448 20.30 -10.80 14.90
N GLY A 449 20.53 -9.51 15.17
CA GLY A 449 21.74 -9.00 15.84
C GLY A 449 22.96 -8.80 14.95
N GLY A 450 22.81 -8.93 13.62
CA GLY A 450 23.84 -8.56 12.64
C GLY A 450 23.84 -7.07 12.33
N ARG A 451 24.77 -6.62 11.48
CA ARG A 451 24.91 -5.21 11.09
C ARG A 451 25.10 -5.07 9.59
N ILE A 452 24.39 -4.13 8.98
CA ILE A 452 24.70 -3.70 7.61
C ILE A 452 25.85 -2.67 7.68
N VAL A 453 26.96 -2.97 7.01
CA VAL A 453 28.18 -2.13 6.99
C VAL A 453 28.42 -1.47 5.63
N GLY A 454 27.78 -1.97 4.56
CA GLY A 454 27.90 -1.39 3.22
C GLY A 454 26.63 -1.54 2.40
N VAL A 455 26.22 -0.48 1.71
CA VAL A 455 25.10 -0.54 0.76
C VAL A 455 25.44 0.22 -0.51
N ALA A 456 25.32 -0.45 -1.64
CA ALA A 456 25.48 0.14 -2.95
C ALA A 456 24.29 -0.20 -3.84
N SER A 457 24.01 0.71 -4.77
CA SER A 457 22.93 0.56 -5.72
C SER A 457 23.42 0.77 -7.14
N TYR A 458 22.73 0.18 -8.10
CA TYR A 458 23.03 0.35 -9.52
C TYR A 458 21.76 0.54 -10.34
N ASP A 459 21.93 1.03 -11.56
CA ASP A 459 20.84 1.14 -12.53
C ASP A 459 20.43 -0.28 -12.98
N PRO A 460 19.14 -0.66 -12.97
CA PRO A 460 18.70 -2.01 -13.39
C PRO A 460 19.23 -2.44 -14.77
N ASP A 461 19.43 -1.50 -15.69
CA ASP A 461 19.93 -1.78 -17.04
C ASP A 461 21.46 -1.88 -17.12
N ALA A 462 22.18 -1.63 -16.02
CA ALA A 462 23.64 -1.66 -15.98
C ALA A 462 24.21 -3.04 -16.32
N THR A 463 25.27 -3.07 -17.14
CA THR A 463 26.05 -4.29 -17.45
C THR A 463 27.44 -4.27 -16.80
N ASP A 464 27.80 -3.14 -16.17
CA ASP A 464 29.06 -2.90 -15.47
C ASP A 464 28.73 -2.48 -14.03
N PHE A 465 29.37 -3.14 -13.07
CA PHE A 465 29.14 -2.98 -11.63
C PHE A 465 30.39 -2.53 -10.90
N GLU A 466 31.45 -2.14 -11.62
CA GLU A 466 32.72 -1.69 -11.04
C GLU A 466 32.48 -0.58 -10.00
N GLN A 467 31.82 0.52 -10.38
CA GLN A 467 31.62 1.65 -9.45
C GLN A 467 30.83 1.27 -8.17
N PRO A 468 29.66 0.61 -8.25
CA PRO A 468 28.95 0.11 -7.07
C PRO A 468 29.80 -0.80 -6.19
N ILE A 469 30.59 -1.71 -6.79
CA ILE A 469 31.47 -2.62 -6.03
C ILE A 469 32.59 -1.85 -5.36
N ARG A 470 33.23 -0.90 -6.07
CA ARG A 470 34.28 -0.05 -5.51
C ARG A 470 33.79 0.77 -4.32
N HIS A 471 32.52 1.16 -4.32
CA HIS A 471 31.89 1.83 -3.18
C HIS A 471 31.77 0.92 -1.95
N LEU A 472 31.51 -0.38 -2.15
CA LEU A 472 31.38 -1.34 -1.05
C LEU A 472 32.72 -1.72 -0.42
N VAL A 473 33.79 -1.82 -1.22
CA VAL A 473 35.10 -2.30 -0.73
C VAL A 473 36.04 -1.18 -0.28
N GLY A 474 35.47 -0.03 0.10
CA GLY A 474 36.20 1.07 0.73
C GLY A 474 37.15 1.87 -0.17
N TYR A 475 37.16 1.65 -1.50
CA TYR A 475 38.05 2.42 -2.39
C TYR A 475 37.75 3.93 -2.40
N SER A 476 36.56 4.35 -1.96
CA SER A 476 36.24 5.77 -1.75
C SER A 476 37.01 6.41 -0.59
N LEU A 477 37.58 5.61 0.32
CA LEU A 477 38.35 6.08 1.48
C LEU A 477 39.84 6.28 1.14
N LEU A 478 40.29 5.89 -0.05
CA LEU A 478 41.68 6.05 -0.48
C LEU A 478 42.05 7.54 -0.68
N THR A 479 43.24 7.92 -0.23
CA THR A 479 43.89 9.19 -0.56
C THR A 479 44.26 9.26 -2.05
N GLU A 480 44.53 10.46 -2.59
CA GLU A 480 44.92 10.61 -4.01
C GLU A 480 46.17 9.80 -4.37
N LYS A 481 47.14 9.71 -3.45
CA LYS A 481 48.36 8.90 -3.64
C LYS A 481 48.05 7.40 -3.74
N GLU A 482 47.11 6.94 -2.92
CA GLU A 482 46.66 5.55 -2.90
C GLU A 482 45.81 5.20 -4.14
N LYS A 483 45.01 6.15 -4.64
CA LYS A 483 44.31 6.03 -5.93
C LYS A 483 45.28 5.94 -7.11
N GLU A 484 46.36 6.71 -7.10
CA GLU A 484 47.41 6.65 -8.13
C GLU A 484 48.09 5.27 -8.15
N ALA A 485 48.45 4.74 -6.96
CA ALA A 485 49.03 3.42 -6.81
C ALA A 485 48.08 2.30 -7.29
N LEU A 486 46.78 2.41 -6.96
CA LEU A 486 45.76 1.48 -7.43
C LEU A 486 45.62 1.50 -8.97
N LYS A 487 45.66 2.68 -9.61
CA LYS A 487 45.62 2.79 -11.07
C LYS A 487 46.82 2.10 -11.74
N GLU A 488 48.02 2.23 -11.16
CA GLU A 488 49.21 1.53 -11.69
C GLU A 488 49.10 0.02 -11.51
N ARG A 489 48.56 -0.45 -10.37
CA ARG A 489 48.25 -1.86 -10.14
C ARG A 489 47.27 -2.41 -11.20
N GLU A 490 46.16 -1.71 -11.43
CA GLU A 490 45.16 -2.07 -12.44
C GLU A 490 45.75 -2.12 -13.86
N LYS A 491 46.68 -1.20 -14.20
CA LYS A 491 47.41 -1.23 -15.49
C LYS A 491 48.26 -2.49 -15.63
N LEU A 492 49.00 -2.86 -14.59
CA LEU A 492 49.83 -4.08 -14.59
C LEU A 492 48.96 -5.33 -14.74
N GLU A 493 47.85 -5.44 -14.01
CA GLU A 493 46.92 -6.56 -14.11
C GLU A 493 46.24 -6.63 -15.49
N SER A 494 45.80 -5.50 -16.04
CA SER A 494 45.21 -5.40 -17.37
C SER A 494 46.20 -5.84 -18.46
N ARG A 495 47.48 -5.48 -18.32
CA ARG A 495 48.55 -5.93 -19.21
C ARG A 495 48.82 -7.42 -19.05
N ALA A 496 48.86 -7.93 -17.82
CA ALA A 496 49.05 -9.35 -17.53
C ALA A 496 47.96 -10.24 -18.16
N ARG A 497 46.71 -9.78 -18.21
CA ARG A 497 45.59 -10.52 -18.86
C ARG A 497 45.78 -10.73 -20.37
N ARG A 498 46.63 -9.93 -21.03
CA ARG A 498 46.86 -9.97 -22.48
C ARG A 498 48.10 -10.77 -22.86
N LEU A 499 48.81 -11.35 -21.88
CA LEU A 499 50.09 -12.01 -22.07
C LEU A 499 50.01 -13.53 -21.81
N PRO A 500 50.95 -14.32 -22.38
CA PRO A 500 51.10 -15.74 -22.05
C PRO A 500 51.32 -15.98 -20.55
N ALA A 501 50.96 -17.16 -20.05
CA ALA A 501 50.93 -17.46 -18.61
C ALA A 501 52.24 -17.19 -17.85
N GLU A 502 53.40 -17.49 -18.47
CA GLU A 502 54.72 -17.22 -17.87
C GLU A 502 54.99 -15.71 -17.71
N GLU A 503 54.71 -14.92 -18.75
CA GLU A 503 54.90 -13.46 -18.72
C GLU A 503 53.86 -12.73 -17.86
N ALA A 504 52.64 -13.26 -17.81
CA ALA A 504 51.57 -12.76 -16.96
C ALA A 504 51.86 -12.98 -15.46
N SER A 505 52.65 -14.01 -15.11
CA SER A 505 52.99 -14.31 -13.72
C SER A 505 53.83 -13.20 -13.09
N ALA A 506 54.87 -12.72 -13.80
CA ALA A 506 55.75 -11.65 -13.31
C ALA A 506 55.00 -10.33 -13.08
N LEU A 507 54.12 -9.94 -14.01
CA LEU A 507 53.30 -8.72 -13.87
C LEU A 507 52.25 -8.84 -12.75
N ARG A 508 51.73 -10.04 -12.49
CA ARG A 508 50.83 -10.29 -11.35
C ARG A 508 51.56 -10.21 -10.02
N GLU A 509 52.80 -10.70 -9.95
CA GLU A 509 53.64 -10.53 -8.76
C GLU A 509 54.01 -9.06 -8.53
N GLU A 510 54.36 -8.32 -9.58
CA GLU A 510 54.65 -6.88 -9.52
C GLU A 510 53.43 -6.07 -9.08
N ALA A 511 52.24 -6.38 -9.62
CA ALA A 511 50.98 -5.75 -9.19
C ALA A 511 50.67 -6.04 -7.71
N ARG A 512 50.89 -7.29 -7.24
CA ARG A 512 50.72 -7.67 -5.83
C ARG A 512 51.71 -7.00 -4.89
N ALA A 513 52.89 -6.62 -5.40
CA ALA A 513 53.94 -5.93 -4.64
C ALA A 513 53.71 -4.42 -4.50
N MET A 514 52.70 -3.82 -5.16
CA MET A 514 52.38 -2.39 -5.01
C MET A 514 51.63 -2.14 -3.69
N THR A 515 52.34 -1.52 -2.73
CA THR A 515 51.86 -1.29 -1.35
C THR A 515 51.57 0.18 -1.02
N GLY A 516 50.74 0.42 0.00
CA GLY A 516 50.39 1.74 0.54
C GLY A 516 51.51 2.40 1.36
N PRO A 517 51.23 3.53 2.04
CA PRO A 517 52.23 4.36 2.73
C PRO A 517 53.10 3.66 3.79
N ASN A 518 52.65 2.51 4.31
CA ASN A 518 53.31 1.72 5.35
C ASN A 518 53.84 0.36 4.86
N GLU A 519 54.11 0.20 3.57
CA GLU A 519 54.61 -1.07 2.98
C GLU A 519 53.64 -2.28 3.09
N GLU A 520 52.37 -2.04 3.42
CA GLU A 520 51.29 -3.02 3.35
C GLU A 520 50.52 -2.85 2.03
N ALA A 521 50.30 -3.94 1.27
CA ALA A 521 49.41 -3.93 0.09
C ALA A 521 48.09 -3.28 0.48
N LEU A 522 47.62 -2.22 -0.20
CA LEU A 522 46.31 -1.62 0.10
C LEU A 522 45.24 -2.63 -0.28
N PRO A 523 44.71 -3.42 0.68
CA PRO A 523 43.71 -4.37 0.34
C PRO A 523 42.39 -3.60 0.14
N PRO A 524 41.48 -4.07 -0.71
CA PRO A 524 40.10 -3.63 -0.60
C PRO A 524 39.63 -3.82 0.85
N ILE A 525 38.95 -2.83 1.40
CA ILE A 525 38.39 -2.90 2.75
C ILE A 525 37.08 -3.67 2.63
N VAL A 526 37.17 -4.99 2.72
CA VAL A 526 36.02 -5.90 2.78
C VAL A 526 35.68 -6.10 4.24
N ASP A 527 34.85 -5.22 4.79
CA ASP A 527 34.45 -5.23 6.19
C ASP A 527 33.13 -5.99 6.45
N PHE A 528 32.66 -6.76 5.47
CA PHE A 528 31.48 -7.60 5.55
C PHE A 528 31.82 -9.08 5.33
N ASP A 529 31.11 -9.95 6.06
CA ASP A 529 31.25 -11.40 6.01
C ASP A 529 30.34 -12.02 4.93
N ALA A 530 29.26 -11.32 4.56
CA ALA A 530 28.33 -11.72 3.51
C ALA A 530 27.76 -10.53 2.75
N ILE A 531 27.40 -10.73 1.48
CA ILE A 531 26.80 -9.72 0.62
C ILE A 531 25.48 -10.23 0.02
N PHE A 532 24.41 -9.47 0.22
CA PHE A 532 23.10 -9.76 -0.35
C PHE A 532 22.90 -9.06 -1.70
N ILE A 533 22.52 -9.84 -2.70
CA ILE A 533 22.36 -9.40 -4.08
C ILE A 533 20.99 -9.86 -4.60
N PRO A 534 19.92 -9.05 -4.41
CA PRO A 534 18.58 -9.38 -4.87
C PRO A 534 18.46 -9.15 -6.38
N GLU A 535 18.99 -10.08 -7.16
CA GLU A 535 18.91 -10.07 -8.62
C GLU A 535 18.66 -11.45 -9.22
N SER A 536 18.30 -11.51 -10.50
CA SER A 536 18.31 -12.71 -11.33
C SER A 536 19.70 -13.32 -11.53
N TYR A 537 19.73 -14.61 -11.84
CA TYR A 537 20.97 -15.32 -12.21
C TYR A 537 21.74 -14.59 -13.31
N GLY A 538 21.05 -14.01 -14.30
CA GLY A 538 21.66 -13.39 -15.48
C GLY A 538 22.52 -12.16 -15.15
N LYS A 539 22.15 -11.39 -14.13
CA LYS A 539 23.00 -10.28 -13.64
C LYS A 539 24.05 -10.77 -12.65
N VAL A 540 23.73 -11.73 -11.80
CA VAL A 540 24.66 -12.22 -10.77
C VAL A 540 25.90 -12.86 -11.38
N VAL A 541 25.76 -13.57 -12.51
CA VAL A 541 26.92 -14.13 -13.23
C VAL A 541 27.83 -13.05 -13.84
N LEU A 542 27.37 -11.79 -13.94
CA LEU A 542 28.19 -10.64 -14.31
C LEU A 542 28.79 -9.93 -13.09
N ILE A 543 28.06 -9.90 -11.96
CA ILE A 543 28.46 -9.26 -10.71
C ILE A 543 29.53 -10.07 -9.97
N ALA A 544 29.34 -11.39 -9.81
CA ALA A 544 30.21 -12.24 -9.02
C ALA A 544 31.69 -12.24 -9.48
N PRO A 545 32.00 -12.30 -10.79
CA PRO A 545 33.38 -12.16 -11.26
C PRO A 545 34.00 -10.78 -10.96
N GLN A 546 33.20 -9.71 -10.98
CA GLN A 546 33.67 -8.36 -10.68
C GLN A 546 33.92 -8.17 -9.18
N LEU A 547 33.08 -8.76 -8.32
CA LEU A 547 33.35 -8.84 -6.87
C LEU A 547 34.67 -9.57 -6.62
N ALA A 548 34.88 -10.70 -7.29
CA ALA A 548 36.14 -11.44 -7.18
C ALA A 548 37.35 -10.64 -7.69
N PHE A 549 37.19 -9.88 -8.77
CA PHE A 549 38.22 -9.00 -9.31
C PHE A 549 38.63 -7.89 -8.33
N HIS A 550 37.66 -7.30 -7.62
CA HIS A 550 37.91 -6.31 -6.56
C HIS A 550 38.22 -6.95 -5.20
N GLU A 551 38.71 -8.21 -5.21
CA GLU A 551 39.11 -9.03 -4.07
C GLU A 551 38.08 -9.15 -2.92
N ALA A 552 36.79 -8.94 -3.22
CA ALA A 552 35.67 -9.25 -2.32
C ALA A 552 35.35 -10.75 -2.27
N VAL A 553 36.37 -11.61 -2.37
CA VAL A 553 36.25 -13.07 -2.46
C VAL A 553 35.98 -13.75 -1.11
N GLY A 554 36.20 -13.06 0.01
CA GLY A 554 35.96 -13.60 1.35
C GLY A 554 34.51 -13.53 1.83
N ALA A 555 33.66 -12.75 1.14
CA ALA A 555 32.27 -12.57 1.52
C ALA A 555 31.38 -13.66 0.92
N THR A 556 30.52 -14.25 1.74
CA THR A 556 29.50 -15.20 1.28
C THR A 556 28.47 -14.47 0.42
N LEU A 557 28.23 -14.96 -0.80
CA LEU A 557 27.18 -14.40 -1.66
C LEU A 557 25.81 -14.93 -1.23
N LEU A 558 24.88 -14.02 -0.97
CA LEU A 558 23.51 -14.31 -0.56
C LEU A 558 22.54 -13.83 -1.65
N GLY A 559 21.72 -14.74 -2.17
CA GLY A 559 20.84 -14.51 -3.32
C GLY A 559 19.36 -14.75 -3.06
N THR A 560 18.56 -14.62 -4.10
CA THR A 560 17.11 -14.85 -4.08
C THR A 560 16.75 -16.08 -4.92
N ASN A 561 15.47 -16.46 -4.90
CA ASN A 561 14.96 -17.52 -5.76
C ASN A 561 15.21 -17.30 -7.27
N ALA A 562 15.45 -16.07 -7.70
CA ALA A 562 15.75 -15.73 -9.09
C ALA A 562 17.11 -16.26 -9.57
N TRP A 563 17.91 -16.83 -8.65
CA TRP A 563 19.16 -17.52 -8.93
C TRP A 563 18.95 -18.97 -9.33
N ASN A 564 17.77 -19.55 -9.06
CA ASN A 564 17.47 -20.96 -9.29
C ASN A 564 17.33 -21.29 -10.79
N ASN A 565 18.45 -21.32 -11.48
CA ASN A 565 18.59 -21.64 -12.88
C ASN A 565 19.84 -22.52 -13.04
N ARG A 566 19.77 -23.54 -13.91
CA ARG A 566 20.91 -24.42 -14.16
C ARG A 566 22.15 -23.65 -14.63
N ASP A 567 21.95 -22.55 -15.35
CA ASP A 567 23.01 -21.78 -15.98
C ASP A 567 23.81 -20.95 -14.95
N LEU A 568 23.31 -20.82 -13.70
CA LEU A 568 24.01 -20.11 -12.62
C LEU A 568 25.42 -20.68 -12.43
N THR A 569 25.55 -22.00 -12.28
CA THR A 569 26.85 -22.64 -12.05
C THR A 569 27.64 -22.87 -13.33
N GLU A 570 26.96 -23.00 -14.48
CA GLU A 570 27.60 -23.15 -15.80
C GLU A 570 28.35 -21.87 -16.21
N ILE A 571 27.73 -20.70 -16.00
CA ILE A 571 28.29 -19.39 -16.37
C ILE A 571 29.09 -18.80 -15.21
N GLY A 572 28.55 -18.82 -13.99
CA GLY A 572 29.17 -18.21 -12.81
C GLY A 572 30.40 -18.96 -12.27
N ARG A 573 30.50 -20.27 -12.54
CA ARG A 573 31.66 -21.13 -12.21
C ARG A 573 32.16 -20.97 -10.76
N GLU A 574 33.46 -20.77 -10.56
CA GLU A 574 34.07 -20.60 -9.25
C GLU A 574 33.62 -19.35 -8.49
N HIS A 575 33.09 -18.33 -9.19
CA HIS A 575 32.70 -17.06 -8.58
C HIS A 575 31.39 -17.13 -7.81
N VAL A 576 30.60 -18.18 -8.03
CA VAL A 576 29.35 -18.44 -7.31
C VAL A 576 29.48 -19.63 -6.35
N ASP A 577 30.66 -20.25 -6.24
CA ASP A 577 30.87 -21.37 -5.32
C ASP A 577 30.84 -20.87 -3.86
N GLY A 578 30.16 -21.60 -2.99
CA GLY A 578 29.89 -21.17 -1.62
C GLY A 578 28.75 -20.15 -1.47
N ALA A 579 28.04 -19.81 -2.56
CA ALA A 579 26.88 -18.94 -2.49
C ALA A 579 25.63 -19.66 -1.95
N TYR A 580 24.74 -18.91 -1.30
CA TYR A 580 23.48 -19.42 -0.77
C TYR A 580 22.28 -18.59 -1.24
N PHE A 581 21.17 -19.24 -1.55
CA PHE A 581 19.92 -18.60 -1.94
C PHE A 581 18.73 -19.47 -1.56
N THR A 582 17.55 -18.87 -1.43
CA THR A 582 16.32 -19.57 -1.05
C THR A 582 15.42 -19.83 -2.24
N VAL A 583 14.66 -20.93 -2.21
CA VAL A 583 13.69 -21.28 -3.27
C VAL A 583 12.38 -21.81 -2.68
N HIS A 584 11.29 -21.58 -3.42
CA HIS A 584 9.96 -22.10 -3.09
C HIS A 584 9.80 -23.60 -3.31
N TYR A 585 10.57 -24.17 -4.23
CA TYR A 585 10.50 -25.59 -4.61
C TYR A 585 11.87 -26.05 -5.13
N TYR A 586 12.26 -27.27 -4.74
CA TYR A 586 13.51 -27.89 -5.17
C TYR A 586 13.26 -29.35 -5.57
N GLY A 587 13.06 -29.59 -6.87
CA GLY A 587 12.68 -30.91 -7.39
C GLY A 587 13.73 -32.01 -7.23
N GLU A 588 14.99 -31.64 -6.98
CA GLU A 588 16.09 -32.59 -6.70
C GLU A 588 16.22 -32.91 -5.20
N SER A 589 15.25 -32.51 -4.36
CA SER A 589 15.26 -32.84 -2.93
C SER A 589 15.21 -34.36 -2.69
N SER A 590 15.97 -34.82 -1.72
CA SER A 590 15.97 -36.21 -1.23
C SER A 590 14.74 -36.55 -0.39
N LEU A 591 13.99 -35.54 0.08
CA LEU A 591 12.86 -35.70 0.99
C LEU A 591 11.69 -36.39 0.28
N ALA A 592 11.09 -37.38 0.95
CA ALA A 592 10.14 -38.30 0.35
C ALA A 592 8.95 -37.62 -0.37
N PRO A 593 8.23 -36.65 0.21
CA PRO A 593 7.10 -36.02 -0.48
C PRO A 593 7.49 -35.34 -1.79
N VAL A 594 8.66 -34.70 -1.83
CA VAL A 594 9.15 -33.96 -3.00
C VAL A 594 9.59 -34.92 -4.09
N ARG A 595 10.36 -35.95 -3.72
CA ARG A 595 10.81 -36.99 -4.64
C ARG A 595 9.64 -37.76 -5.24
N ASP A 596 8.66 -38.12 -4.42
CA ASP A 596 7.50 -38.90 -4.86
C ASP A 596 6.59 -38.07 -5.76
N PHE A 597 6.42 -36.77 -5.47
CA PHE A 597 5.76 -35.81 -6.35
C PHE A 597 6.50 -35.65 -7.68
N ALA A 598 7.81 -35.41 -7.67
CA ALA A 598 8.61 -35.24 -8.87
C ALA A 598 8.56 -36.48 -9.77
N ALA A 599 8.69 -37.67 -9.18
CA ALA A 599 8.58 -38.94 -9.91
C ALA A 599 7.16 -39.18 -10.44
N GLY A 600 6.13 -38.85 -9.65
CA GLY A 600 4.73 -38.95 -10.08
C GLY A 600 4.41 -38.02 -11.25
N PHE A 601 4.91 -36.79 -11.19
CA PHE A 601 4.72 -35.78 -12.21
C PHE A 601 5.45 -36.16 -13.51
N ASP A 602 6.72 -36.59 -13.43
CA ASP A 602 7.50 -37.03 -14.59
C ASP A 602 6.85 -38.26 -15.27
N ARG A 603 6.34 -39.22 -14.49
CA ARG A 603 5.57 -40.35 -15.04
C ARG A 603 4.30 -39.91 -15.77
N ALA A 604 3.61 -38.89 -15.27
CA ALA A 604 2.35 -38.43 -15.84
C ALA A 604 2.53 -37.55 -17.08
N TYR A 605 3.59 -36.72 -17.12
CA TYR A 605 3.74 -35.66 -18.12
C TYR A 605 5.06 -35.71 -18.91
N ALA A 606 5.95 -36.65 -18.63
CA ALA A 606 7.26 -36.81 -19.27
C ALA A 606 8.13 -35.54 -19.23
N SER A 607 7.99 -34.77 -18.14
CA SER A 607 8.74 -33.55 -17.87
C SER A 607 8.85 -33.37 -16.35
N PRO A 608 9.96 -32.84 -15.81
CA PRO A 608 10.04 -32.50 -14.41
C PRO A 608 9.07 -31.36 -14.05
N PRO A 609 8.48 -31.36 -12.84
CA PRO A 609 7.60 -30.28 -12.39
C PRO A 609 8.38 -29.00 -12.09
N ASP A 610 7.74 -27.86 -12.34
CA ASP A 610 8.23 -26.56 -11.90
C ASP A 610 7.58 -26.08 -10.58
N ALA A 611 7.96 -24.89 -10.13
CA ALA A 611 7.42 -24.31 -8.91
C ALA A 611 5.91 -23.97 -8.98
N PHE A 612 5.37 -23.71 -10.18
CA PHE A 612 3.94 -23.46 -10.38
C PHE A 612 3.12 -24.74 -10.24
N ALA A 613 3.61 -25.85 -10.80
CA ALA A 613 3.03 -27.17 -10.62
C ALA A 613 3.07 -27.60 -9.14
N ALA A 614 4.23 -27.46 -8.48
CA ALA A 614 4.41 -27.79 -7.07
C ALA A 614 3.47 -26.99 -6.15
N GLN A 615 3.31 -25.69 -6.42
CA GLN A 615 2.43 -24.82 -5.64
C GLN A 615 0.95 -25.19 -5.81
N ALA A 616 0.52 -25.47 -7.04
CA ALA A 616 -0.84 -25.89 -7.32
C ALA A 616 -1.16 -27.29 -6.74
N TYR A 617 -0.17 -28.18 -6.74
CA TYR A 617 -0.24 -29.49 -6.11
C TYR A 617 -0.49 -29.38 -4.60
N ASP A 618 0.31 -28.58 -3.88
CA ASP A 618 0.11 -28.34 -2.45
C ASP A 618 -1.23 -27.66 -2.15
N ALA A 619 -1.60 -26.63 -2.92
CA ALA A 619 -2.89 -25.96 -2.75
C ALA A 619 -4.07 -26.94 -2.88
N THR A 620 -4.00 -27.83 -3.88
CA THR A 620 -5.02 -28.86 -4.08
C THR A 620 -5.04 -29.86 -2.93
N ASN A 621 -3.88 -30.35 -2.50
CA ASN A 621 -3.81 -31.29 -1.38
C ASN A 621 -4.33 -30.71 -0.07
N LEU A 622 -4.10 -29.43 0.19
CA LEU A 622 -4.67 -28.77 1.38
C LEU A 622 -6.20 -28.85 1.39
N VAL A 623 -6.85 -28.68 0.23
CA VAL A 623 -8.30 -28.87 0.08
C VAL A 623 -8.68 -30.35 0.25
N LEU A 624 -7.95 -31.27 -0.40
CA LEU A 624 -8.21 -32.70 -0.32
C LEU A 624 -8.11 -33.26 1.10
N VAL A 625 -7.15 -32.77 1.90
CA VAL A 625 -7.05 -33.12 3.34
C VAL A 625 -8.31 -32.70 4.11
N GLN A 626 -8.94 -31.57 3.74
CA GLN A 626 -10.20 -31.17 4.37
C GLN A 626 -11.32 -32.14 3.97
N LEU A 627 -11.43 -32.45 2.68
CA LEU A 627 -12.43 -33.36 2.15
C LEU A 627 -12.29 -34.79 2.72
N ALA A 628 -11.06 -35.27 2.94
CA ALA A 628 -10.78 -36.55 3.59
C ALA A 628 -11.17 -36.57 5.09
N ARG A 629 -11.35 -35.39 5.71
CA ARG A 629 -11.81 -35.22 7.09
C ARG A 629 -13.31 -34.91 7.16
N ASP A 630 -14.07 -35.33 6.15
CA ASP A 630 -15.52 -35.13 6.01
C ASP A 630 -15.97 -33.65 5.99
N ARG A 631 -15.07 -32.70 5.71
CA ARG A 631 -15.39 -31.28 5.54
C ARG A 631 -15.91 -31.03 4.13
N THR A 632 -17.19 -31.30 3.90
CA THR A 632 -17.77 -31.35 2.55
C THR A 632 -18.44 -30.05 2.08
N THR A 633 -18.64 -29.06 2.97
CA THR A 633 -19.18 -27.75 2.61
C THR A 633 -18.09 -26.70 2.40
N ARG A 634 -18.43 -25.60 1.71
CA ARG A 634 -17.53 -24.46 1.51
C ARG A 634 -17.02 -23.88 2.83
N GLU A 635 -17.91 -23.75 3.81
CA GLU A 635 -17.56 -23.21 5.12
C GLU A 635 -16.68 -24.18 5.90
N ASP A 636 -16.96 -25.49 5.86
CA ASP A 636 -16.12 -26.47 6.54
C ASP A 636 -14.70 -26.51 5.94
N VAL A 637 -14.58 -26.41 4.61
CA VAL A 637 -13.28 -26.32 3.94
C VAL A 637 -12.57 -25.03 4.36
N ARG A 638 -13.25 -23.89 4.35
CA ARG A 638 -12.73 -22.59 4.79
C ARG A 638 -12.17 -22.66 6.22
N GLU A 639 -12.97 -23.11 7.18
CA GLU A 639 -12.56 -23.28 8.57
C GLU A 639 -11.42 -24.29 8.68
N GLY A 640 -11.49 -25.37 7.91
CA GLY A 640 -10.45 -26.38 7.87
C GLY A 640 -9.09 -25.85 7.42
N MET A 641 -9.06 -24.94 6.45
CA MET A 641 -7.83 -24.28 6.02
C MET A 641 -7.15 -23.50 7.15
N LEU A 642 -7.91 -22.84 8.01
CA LEU A 642 -7.38 -22.09 9.17
C LEU A 642 -6.83 -23.01 10.26
N THR A 643 -7.14 -24.31 10.23
CA THR A 643 -6.57 -25.31 11.16
C THR A 643 -5.22 -25.89 10.70
N VAL A 644 -4.70 -25.46 9.55
CA VAL A 644 -3.44 -25.98 9.00
C VAL A 644 -2.24 -25.34 9.72
N THR A 645 -1.55 -26.12 10.55
CA THR A 645 -0.45 -25.61 11.40
C THR A 645 0.95 -26.13 11.03
N SER A 646 1.06 -27.28 10.35
CA SER A 646 2.33 -27.92 10.00
C SER A 646 2.17 -28.97 8.88
N TYR A 647 1.51 -28.61 7.77
CA TYR A 647 1.34 -29.53 6.65
C TYR A 647 2.67 -29.74 5.89
N PRO A 648 3.17 -30.98 5.74
CA PRO A 648 4.43 -31.26 5.06
C PRO A 648 4.25 -31.28 3.53
N GLY A 649 4.15 -30.11 2.91
CA GLY A 649 3.98 -29.95 1.47
C GLY A 649 5.27 -30.11 0.67
N VAL A 650 5.13 -30.21 -0.66
CA VAL A 650 6.28 -30.30 -1.59
C VAL A 650 7.00 -28.96 -1.75
N THR A 651 6.33 -27.85 -1.41
CA THR A 651 6.88 -26.49 -1.36
C THR A 651 7.35 -26.08 0.05
N GLY A 652 7.57 -27.06 0.92
CA GLY A 652 7.97 -26.87 2.33
C GLY A 652 6.82 -27.05 3.30
N VAL A 653 7.09 -26.80 4.59
CA VAL A 653 6.05 -26.91 5.63
C VAL A 653 5.10 -25.73 5.52
N ILE A 654 3.79 -25.99 5.56
CA ILE A 654 2.75 -24.99 5.38
C ILE A 654 1.96 -24.82 6.66
N ARG A 655 1.87 -23.57 7.12
CA ARG A 655 0.93 -23.09 8.13
C ARG A 655 0.02 -22.06 7.49
N MET A 656 -1.28 -22.09 7.74
CA MET A 656 -2.19 -21.06 7.25
C MET A 656 -2.33 -19.95 8.30
N GLY A 657 -2.06 -18.70 7.90
CA GLY A 657 -2.34 -17.52 8.73
C GLY A 657 -3.84 -17.24 8.81
N SER A 658 -4.25 -16.53 9.86
CA SER A 658 -5.63 -16.04 9.99
C SER A 658 -5.97 -14.96 8.95
N ASP A 659 -4.94 -14.32 8.39
CA ASP A 659 -5.01 -13.41 7.24
C ASP A 659 -5.17 -14.12 5.89
N GLY A 660 -5.26 -15.46 5.87
CA GLY A 660 -5.40 -16.29 4.68
C GLY A 660 -4.09 -16.53 3.93
N ASN A 661 -2.97 -15.97 4.37
CA ASN A 661 -1.68 -16.20 3.73
C ASN A 661 -0.95 -17.36 4.40
N ALA A 662 -0.53 -18.33 3.60
CA ALA A 662 0.37 -19.37 4.06
C ALA A 662 1.67 -18.75 4.57
N ARG A 663 2.12 -19.28 5.70
CA ARG A 663 3.47 -19.13 6.19
C ARG A 663 4.25 -20.41 5.89
N LYS A 664 5.47 -20.25 5.38
CA LYS A 664 6.32 -21.36 4.96
C LYS A 664 7.78 -21.14 5.32
N ARG A 665 8.48 -22.24 5.54
CA ARG A 665 9.94 -22.25 5.53
C ARG A 665 10.42 -22.68 4.14
N PRO A 666 11.04 -21.79 3.35
CA PRO A 666 11.56 -22.13 2.02
C PRO A 666 12.73 -23.09 2.11
N PHE A 667 13.06 -23.71 0.97
CA PHE A 667 14.30 -24.47 0.85
C PHE A 667 15.47 -23.49 0.78
N LEU A 668 16.53 -23.80 1.53
CA LEU A 668 17.81 -23.12 1.40
C LEU A 668 18.72 -23.96 0.50
N LEU A 669 19.25 -23.35 -0.55
CA LEU A 669 20.18 -23.98 -1.47
C LEU A 669 21.56 -23.34 -1.34
N GLY A 670 22.59 -24.16 -1.53
CA GLY A 670 23.99 -23.74 -1.58
C GLY A 670 24.66 -24.25 -2.85
N VAL A 671 25.58 -23.45 -3.41
CA VAL A 671 26.46 -23.88 -4.50
C VAL A 671 27.72 -24.49 -3.89
N GLN A 672 27.95 -25.78 -4.16
CA GLN A 672 29.09 -26.51 -3.64
C GLN A 672 29.77 -27.30 -4.76
N ARG A 673 31.03 -26.97 -5.05
CA ARG A 673 31.84 -27.57 -6.12
C ARG A 673 31.09 -27.50 -7.47
N GLY A 674 30.51 -26.34 -7.77
CA GLY A 674 29.78 -26.07 -9.02
C GLY A 674 28.43 -26.77 -9.15
N ARG A 675 27.88 -27.32 -8.06
CA ARG A 675 26.53 -27.93 -8.04
C ARG A 675 25.65 -27.27 -7.01
N VAL A 676 24.39 -27.03 -7.38
CA VAL A 676 23.35 -26.58 -6.43
C VAL A 676 22.90 -27.77 -5.60
N ARG A 677 22.80 -27.60 -4.27
CA ARG A 677 22.31 -28.62 -3.34
C ARG A 677 21.47 -27.97 -2.25
N ALA A 678 20.50 -28.71 -1.72
CA ALA A 678 19.80 -28.29 -0.52
C ALA A 678 20.75 -28.29 0.69
N VAL A 679 20.60 -27.28 1.54
CA VAL A 679 21.24 -27.17 2.85
C VAL A 679 20.24 -27.66 3.87
N GLU A 680 20.57 -28.75 4.56
CA GLU A 680 19.70 -29.41 5.55
C GLU A 680 19.76 -28.76 6.94
#